data_AF-A0AAW1DR14-F1
#
_entry.id   AF-A0AAW1DR14-F1
#
_cell.length_a   1.000
_cell.length_b   1.000
_cell.length_c   1.000
_cell.angle_alpha   90.00
_cell.angle_beta   90.00
_cell.angle_gamma   90.00
#
_symmetry.space_group_name_H-M   'P 1'
#
loop_
_entity.id
_entity.type
_entity.pdbx_description
1 polymer ?
#
loop_
_entity_poly.entity_id
_entity_poly.type
_entity_poly.pdbx_seq_one_letter_code
_entity_poly.pdbx_strand_id
1 'polypeptide(L)'
;MYNSNLSLLIILFVVLFNNEVNADYKVTFPKGFIFSAATAAYQVEGAWNESGKSESNWDRLVHTHPSFVANKDNGDIACDSYHKYKQDVQLLKDIGFKMYRFSLSWSRILPKGTKEFINPAGINYYNNLINELLANDIEPMVTIYHWDHPQILEDIGGWLNESMVEYFVDYADVAFKHFGDRVKWWITINEPLSIMNSYEGTSGPPALNYQGYGGYLSGHNLLKAHAKAYHLYDQKYRPTQQGKVSFALNGALGISATSMEEDKQAAERFTQFTLGWFAHPVYSSTGDYSPVMREFIDRNSLEEGLPQSRLPVFTAEEVKEIRGTYDYMGFNHYSSNLVISGKVGPFPSLLRDIALIPFFNFSWPASANPTMRVFPEGIRLTVNWLRNQYGNVPVFITENGFSDTGGTNDYNRINYLKENLGNLSLAINEDGINIIGHTVWSILDNFEWASGYKQKFGLVEVDFNHPDRPRTMKESAEFYKKKSFLIDKMSAFTRTTRAAVSLLSSRSRNLNIKRGYADEMSFTFAAANQVYYNNANVKQVDVPSFSGSFGILPNHVPTLAVLRPGVVTVFDKDGSAKKVFVSSGTVTINDDSSVQVLAEEAHPIEDLDASAAREQLSKAQSELSKASSEVEKAEAMIAVEVAEAIVQATS
;
A
#
# COMPACT_ATOMS: atom_id res chain seq x y z
N MET A 1 -7.72 -21.59 -57.05
CA MET A 1 -7.91 -20.35 -56.25
C MET A 1 -8.15 -20.70 -54.77
N TYR A 2 -7.17 -21.31 -54.10
CA TYR A 2 -7.36 -21.85 -52.74
C TYR A 2 -6.18 -21.55 -51.79
N ASN A 3 -5.39 -20.50 -52.08
CA ASN A 3 -4.19 -20.16 -51.29
C ASN A 3 -4.16 -18.73 -50.74
N SER A 4 -5.22 -17.94 -50.89
CA SER A 4 -5.31 -16.57 -50.36
C SER A 4 -6.16 -16.45 -49.09
N ASN A 5 -6.99 -17.44 -48.75
CA ASN A 5 -7.85 -17.41 -47.56
C ASN A 5 -7.18 -18.01 -46.30
N LEU A 6 -6.17 -18.87 -46.46
CA LEU A 6 -5.50 -19.51 -45.32
C LEU A 6 -4.53 -18.54 -44.63
N SER A 7 -3.86 -17.68 -45.38
CA SER A 7 -2.95 -16.66 -44.84
C SER A 7 -3.71 -15.56 -44.07
N LEU A 8 -4.94 -15.24 -44.48
CA LEU A 8 -5.80 -14.29 -43.77
C LEU A 8 -6.38 -14.91 -42.48
N LEU A 9 -6.73 -16.20 -42.51
CA LEU A 9 -7.22 -16.91 -41.32
C LEU A 9 -6.12 -17.11 -40.27
N ILE A 10 -4.88 -17.37 -40.68
CA ILE A 10 -3.75 -17.54 -39.76
C ILE A 10 -3.36 -16.20 -39.13
N ILE A 11 -3.43 -15.09 -39.87
CA ILE A 11 -3.22 -13.74 -39.31
C ILE A 11 -4.36 -13.36 -38.35
N LEU A 12 -5.62 -13.76 -38.63
CA LEU A 12 -6.74 -13.57 -37.69
C LEU A 12 -6.61 -14.45 -36.44
N PHE A 13 -6.13 -15.70 -36.58
CA PHE A 13 -5.90 -16.63 -35.46
C PHE A 13 -4.76 -16.17 -34.55
N VAL A 14 -3.68 -15.62 -35.10
CA VAL A 14 -2.55 -15.07 -34.32
C VAL A 14 -2.92 -13.74 -33.62
N VAL A 15 -3.88 -12.97 -34.17
CA VAL A 15 -4.40 -11.77 -33.51
C VAL A 15 -5.45 -12.09 -32.44
N LEU A 16 -6.17 -13.21 -32.56
CA LEU A 16 -7.13 -13.68 -31.54
C LEU A 16 -6.45 -14.43 -30.38
N PHE A 17 -5.41 -15.24 -30.64
CA PHE A 17 -4.67 -15.95 -29.58
C PHE A 17 -3.75 -15.06 -28.75
N ASN A 18 -3.35 -13.88 -29.23
CA ASN A 18 -2.60 -12.92 -28.42
C ASN A 18 -3.49 -12.09 -27.46
N ASN A 19 -4.81 -12.26 -27.49
CA ASN A 19 -5.74 -11.54 -26.62
C ASN A 19 -6.47 -12.42 -25.59
N GLU A 20 -6.28 -13.75 -25.60
CA GLU A 20 -7.07 -14.68 -24.76
C GLU A 20 -6.26 -15.43 -23.68
N VAL A 21 -5.11 -14.88 -23.24
CA VAL A 21 -4.36 -15.39 -22.08
C VAL A 21 -4.53 -14.55 -20.81
N ASN A 22 -5.30 -13.46 -20.86
CA ASN A 22 -5.58 -12.65 -19.67
C ASN A 22 -7.09 -12.60 -19.41
N ALA A 23 -7.58 -13.49 -18.54
CA ALA A 23 -8.67 -13.11 -17.65
C ALA A 23 -8.13 -12.09 -16.60
N ASP A 24 -7.52 -11.01 -17.08
CA ASP A 24 -7.16 -9.86 -16.27
C ASP A 24 -8.48 -9.16 -15.92
N TYR A 25 -8.70 -8.88 -14.63
CA TYR A 25 -9.51 -7.72 -14.25
C TYR A 25 -9.10 -6.58 -15.19
N LYS A 26 -10.03 -6.02 -15.96
CA LYS A 26 -9.70 -4.91 -16.85
C LYS A 26 -9.39 -3.70 -15.97
N VAL A 27 -8.16 -3.60 -15.47
CA VAL A 27 -7.68 -2.51 -14.64
C VAL A 27 -7.59 -1.30 -15.56
N THR A 28 -8.51 -0.36 -15.42
CA THR A 28 -8.60 0.81 -16.29
C THR A 28 -8.62 2.07 -15.49
N PHE A 29 -7.72 2.99 -15.84
CA PHE A 29 -7.69 4.32 -15.24
C PHE A 29 -8.27 5.37 -16.18
N PRO A 30 -8.93 6.41 -15.64
CA PRO A 30 -9.50 7.48 -16.44
C PRO A 30 -8.40 8.24 -17.19
N LYS A 31 -8.78 8.83 -18.33
CA LYS A 31 -7.88 9.72 -19.07
C LYS A 31 -7.48 10.89 -18.16
N GLY A 32 -6.17 11.06 -17.94
CA GLY A 32 -5.63 12.09 -17.04
C GLY A 32 -5.23 11.56 -15.66
N PHE A 33 -5.45 10.28 -15.36
CA PHE A 33 -4.87 9.66 -14.17
C PHE A 33 -3.34 9.71 -14.23
N ILE A 34 -2.72 10.15 -13.13
CA ILE A 34 -1.28 10.41 -13.07
C ILE A 34 -0.56 9.23 -12.41
N PHE A 35 0.36 8.61 -13.14
CA PHE A 35 1.33 7.68 -12.57
C PHE A 35 2.63 8.42 -12.23
N SER A 36 3.00 8.38 -10.97
CA SER A 36 4.16 9.04 -10.38
C SER A 36 5.06 8.01 -9.68
N ALA A 37 6.29 8.40 -9.37
CA ALA A 37 7.17 7.70 -8.45
C ALA A 37 7.73 8.69 -7.41
N ALA A 38 8.15 8.19 -6.25
CA ALA A 38 8.57 9.03 -5.13
C ALA A 38 9.95 8.70 -4.54
N THR A 39 10.53 9.70 -3.87
CA THR A 39 11.68 9.62 -2.94
C THR A 39 11.56 10.72 -1.87
N ALA A 40 12.38 10.65 -0.82
CA ALA A 40 12.61 11.74 0.13
C ALA A 40 14.09 12.13 0.21
N ALA A 41 14.36 13.40 0.46
CA ALA A 41 15.69 14.02 0.42
C ALA A 41 16.72 13.26 1.25
N TYR A 42 16.50 13.09 2.56
CA TYR A 42 17.43 12.37 3.43
C TYR A 42 17.65 10.91 3.00
N GLN A 43 16.63 10.29 2.41
CA GLN A 43 16.68 8.87 2.04
C GLN A 43 17.53 8.61 0.79
N VAL A 44 17.69 9.59 -0.11
CA VAL A 44 18.37 9.40 -1.41
C VAL A 44 19.54 10.36 -1.68
N GLU A 45 19.53 11.57 -1.14
CA GLU A 45 20.47 12.62 -1.57
C GLU A 45 21.91 12.34 -1.18
N GLY A 46 22.16 11.99 0.08
CA GLY A 46 23.50 12.02 0.66
C GLY A 46 24.06 13.45 0.72
N ALA A 47 25.38 13.55 0.57
CA ALA A 47 26.11 14.83 0.58
C ALA A 47 25.71 15.69 1.79
N TRP A 48 25.67 15.03 2.95
CA TRP A 48 24.95 15.52 4.14
C TRP A 48 25.54 16.80 4.73
N ASN A 49 26.83 17.06 4.49
CA ASN A 49 27.58 18.22 4.96
C ASN A 49 28.25 19.01 3.80
N GLU A 50 27.82 18.77 2.56
CA GLU A 50 28.41 19.41 1.39
C GLU A 50 27.73 20.74 1.05
N SER A 51 28.47 21.61 0.36
CA SER A 51 27.93 22.84 -0.25
C SER A 51 27.12 23.71 0.72
N GLY A 52 27.53 23.75 1.99
CA GLY A 52 26.90 24.58 3.03
C GLY A 52 25.62 23.99 3.66
N LYS A 53 25.23 22.74 3.35
CA LYS A 53 24.17 22.04 4.09
C LYS A 53 24.57 21.89 5.57
N SER A 54 23.64 22.17 6.49
CA SER A 54 23.85 21.92 7.92
C SER A 54 23.43 20.51 8.34
N GLU A 55 23.80 20.15 9.56
CA GLU A 55 23.26 18.98 10.26
C GLU A 55 21.72 19.09 10.38
N SER A 56 21.03 18.01 10.02
CA SER A 56 19.61 17.78 10.29
C SER A 56 19.42 16.94 11.55
N ASN A 57 18.18 16.88 12.03
CA ASN A 57 17.79 15.98 13.12
C ASN A 57 18.10 14.50 12.84
N TRP A 58 17.98 14.04 11.59
CA TRP A 58 18.37 12.69 11.20
C TRP A 58 19.89 12.49 11.19
N ASP A 59 20.66 13.45 10.66
CA ASP A 59 22.14 13.41 10.71
C ASP A 59 22.60 13.23 12.17
N ARG A 60 22.08 14.07 13.07
CA ARG A 60 22.37 14.00 14.50
C ARG A 60 22.06 12.63 15.09
N LEU A 61 20.88 12.08 14.82
CA LEU A 61 20.46 10.79 15.38
C LEU A 61 21.40 9.66 14.95
N VAL A 62 21.68 9.53 13.65
CA VAL A 62 22.48 8.41 13.15
C VAL A 62 23.95 8.52 13.52
N HIS A 63 24.50 9.73 13.64
CA HIS A 63 25.90 9.94 14.07
C HIS A 63 26.10 9.76 15.56
N THR A 64 25.12 10.13 16.39
CA THR A 64 25.23 10.04 17.87
C THR A 64 24.69 8.74 18.45
N HIS A 65 23.67 8.15 17.81
CA HIS A 65 23.01 6.92 18.24
C HIS A 65 22.91 5.92 17.08
N PRO A 66 24.05 5.48 16.50
CA PRO A 66 24.04 4.59 15.33
C PRO A 66 23.29 3.27 15.57
N SER A 67 23.17 2.82 16.82
CA SER A 67 22.40 1.62 17.18
C SER A 67 20.88 1.77 17.03
N PHE A 68 20.38 3.00 16.83
CA PHE A 68 18.97 3.24 16.52
C PHE A 68 18.58 2.68 15.15
N VAL A 69 19.56 2.60 14.24
CA VAL A 69 19.36 2.14 12.86
C VAL A 69 19.95 0.74 12.68
N ALA A 70 19.23 -0.13 11.96
CA ALA A 70 19.72 -1.45 11.60
C ALA A 70 21.07 -1.35 10.88
N ASN A 71 21.97 -2.29 11.18
CA ASN A 71 23.36 -2.31 10.67
C ASN A 71 24.20 -1.06 10.98
N LYS A 72 23.68 -0.11 11.77
CA LYS A 72 24.29 1.22 11.97
C LYS A 72 24.47 1.99 10.66
N ASP A 73 23.56 1.76 9.71
CA ASP A 73 23.52 2.50 8.46
C ASP A 73 23.22 3.99 8.72
N ASN A 74 23.61 4.86 7.79
CA ASN A 74 23.33 6.30 7.83
C ASN A 74 22.99 6.84 6.44
N GLY A 75 22.49 8.09 6.41
CA GLY A 75 22.12 8.81 5.19
C GLY A 75 23.25 9.62 4.55
N ASP A 76 24.51 9.46 5.00
CA ASP A 76 25.61 10.35 4.62
C ASP A 76 25.85 10.39 3.10
N ILE A 77 25.73 9.21 2.47
CA ILE A 77 25.85 9.01 1.02
C ILE A 77 24.50 8.62 0.42
N ALA A 78 23.74 7.73 1.07
CA ALA A 78 22.48 7.21 0.54
C ALA A 78 22.62 6.70 -0.91
N CYS A 79 21.76 7.16 -1.82
CA CYS A 79 21.80 6.87 -3.26
C CYS A 79 22.73 7.82 -4.03
N ASP A 80 23.35 8.79 -3.36
CA ASP A 80 24.18 9.83 -3.94
C ASP A 80 23.42 10.69 -4.97
N SER A 81 22.10 10.84 -4.79
CA SER A 81 21.23 11.59 -5.70
C SER A 81 21.55 13.08 -5.74
N TYR A 82 22.21 13.64 -4.72
CA TYR A 82 22.70 15.02 -4.79
C TYR A 82 23.63 15.22 -6.00
N HIS A 83 24.49 14.24 -6.29
CA HIS A 83 25.39 14.26 -7.45
C HIS A 83 24.79 13.60 -8.69
N LYS A 84 23.84 12.67 -8.52
CA LYS A 84 23.34 11.79 -9.58
C LYS A 84 21.88 12.01 -9.96
N TYR A 85 21.29 13.13 -9.57
CA TYR A 85 19.91 13.47 -9.90
C TYR A 85 19.58 13.32 -11.39
N LYS A 86 20.53 13.58 -12.31
CA LYS A 86 20.33 13.36 -13.76
C LYS A 86 20.12 11.90 -14.13
N GLN A 87 20.83 10.98 -13.47
CA GLN A 87 20.64 9.54 -13.65
C GLN A 87 19.26 9.12 -13.15
N ASP A 88 18.82 9.67 -12.02
CA ASP A 88 17.51 9.40 -11.45
C ASP A 88 16.38 9.91 -12.36
N VAL A 89 16.55 11.11 -12.95
CA VAL A 89 15.62 11.65 -13.98
C VAL A 89 15.59 10.77 -15.23
N GLN A 90 16.73 10.25 -15.68
CA GLN A 90 16.77 9.34 -16.82
C GLN A 90 16.03 8.03 -16.54
N LEU A 91 16.15 7.47 -15.32
CA LEU A 91 15.40 6.27 -14.91
C LEU A 91 13.89 6.52 -14.91
N LEU A 92 13.44 7.66 -14.37
CA LEU A 92 12.03 8.06 -14.40
C LEU A 92 11.49 8.13 -15.84
N LYS A 93 12.29 8.69 -16.75
CA LYS A 93 11.97 8.79 -18.18
C LYS A 93 11.92 7.42 -18.85
N ASP A 94 12.90 6.57 -18.60
CA ASP A 94 13.02 5.24 -19.22
C ASP A 94 11.90 4.29 -18.79
N ILE A 95 11.43 4.40 -17.54
CA ILE A 95 10.25 3.68 -17.03
C ILE A 95 8.95 4.36 -17.49
N GLY A 96 9.00 5.63 -17.91
CA GLY A 96 7.89 6.36 -18.48
C GLY A 96 6.96 6.99 -17.44
N PHE A 97 7.50 7.40 -16.28
CA PHE A 97 6.76 8.26 -15.35
C PHE A 97 6.60 9.67 -15.94
N LYS A 98 5.47 10.32 -15.60
CA LYS A 98 5.17 11.70 -16.03
C LYS A 98 5.17 12.69 -14.88
N MET A 99 5.35 12.19 -13.67
CA MET A 99 5.48 12.99 -12.48
C MET A 99 6.49 12.33 -11.56
N TYR A 100 7.23 13.16 -10.82
CA TYR A 100 8.14 12.71 -9.79
C TYR A 100 7.87 13.49 -8.51
N ARG A 101 7.53 12.75 -7.46
CA ARG A 101 7.40 13.29 -6.11
C ARG A 101 8.75 13.23 -5.40
N PHE A 102 9.32 14.37 -5.02
CA PHE A 102 10.53 14.42 -4.20
C PHE A 102 10.35 15.44 -3.08
N SER A 103 11.17 15.34 -2.03
CA SER A 103 11.18 16.36 -0.97
C SER A 103 12.36 17.30 -1.08
N LEU A 104 12.19 18.48 -0.50
CA LEU A 104 13.28 19.42 -0.27
C LEU A 104 13.91 19.15 1.11
N SER A 105 15.22 19.28 1.21
CA SER A 105 15.92 19.23 2.50
C SER A 105 16.01 20.61 3.11
N TRP A 106 15.36 20.81 4.26
CA TRP A 106 15.32 22.09 4.94
C TRP A 106 16.73 22.52 5.36
N SER A 107 17.53 21.62 5.93
CA SER A 107 18.94 21.87 6.29
C SER A 107 19.85 22.21 5.11
N ARG A 108 19.47 21.84 3.87
CA ARG A 108 20.20 22.22 2.66
C ARG A 108 19.82 23.62 2.18
N ILE A 109 18.54 24.01 2.29
CA ILE A 109 18.03 25.31 1.81
C ILE A 109 18.24 26.41 2.85
N LEU A 110 17.90 26.15 4.11
CA LEU A 110 18.06 27.07 5.25
C LEU A 110 18.94 26.42 6.34
N PRO A 111 20.29 26.42 6.17
CA PRO A 111 21.21 25.81 7.14
C PRO A 111 21.17 26.39 8.56
N LYS A 112 20.53 27.55 8.74
CA LYS A 112 20.32 28.18 10.05
C LYS A 112 18.88 28.06 10.55
N GLY A 113 18.04 27.26 9.88
CA GLY A 113 16.61 27.13 10.18
C GLY A 113 15.74 28.26 9.63
N THR A 114 16.29 29.47 9.53
CA THR A 114 15.54 30.69 9.17
C THR A 114 15.87 31.19 7.76
N LYS A 115 14.96 31.98 7.18
CA LYS A 115 15.14 32.62 5.86
C LYS A 115 16.16 33.76 5.85
N GLU A 116 16.77 34.10 6.98
CA GLU A 116 17.86 35.08 7.06
C GLU A 116 19.12 34.59 6.36
N PHE A 117 19.31 33.27 6.31
CA PHE A 117 20.40 32.63 5.58
C PHE A 117 19.87 31.54 4.65
N ILE A 118 19.69 31.91 3.38
CA ILE A 118 19.34 30.98 2.30
C ILE A 118 20.64 30.51 1.65
N ASN A 119 20.85 29.20 1.59
CA ASN A 119 22.01 28.61 0.91
C ASN A 119 21.80 28.58 -0.61
N PRO A 120 22.56 29.37 -1.40
CA PRO A 120 22.39 29.41 -2.84
C PRO A 120 22.69 28.06 -3.52
N ALA A 121 23.62 27.26 -2.96
CA ALA A 121 23.94 25.96 -3.53
C ALA A 121 22.79 24.95 -3.36
N GLY A 122 22.08 25.00 -2.23
CA GLY A 122 20.85 24.23 -2.02
C GLY A 122 19.74 24.63 -3.00
N ILE A 123 19.52 25.94 -3.19
CA ILE A 123 18.59 26.46 -4.18
C ILE A 123 18.96 26.00 -5.60
N ASN A 124 20.25 26.04 -5.95
CA ASN A 124 20.73 25.64 -7.27
C ASN A 124 20.55 24.14 -7.51
N TYR A 125 20.79 23.27 -6.52
CA TYR A 125 20.56 21.84 -6.64
C TYR A 125 19.11 21.53 -7.01
N TYR A 126 18.14 22.06 -6.26
CA TYR A 126 16.72 21.81 -6.55
C TYR A 126 16.27 22.46 -7.86
N ASN A 127 16.78 23.66 -8.20
CA ASN A 127 16.54 24.25 -9.51
C ASN A 127 17.05 23.36 -10.65
N ASN A 128 18.23 22.76 -10.49
CA ASN A 128 18.82 21.86 -11.48
C ASN A 128 17.99 20.58 -11.63
N LEU A 129 17.54 19.98 -10.52
CA LEU A 129 16.64 18.82 -10.55
C LEU A 129 15.30 19.16 -11.23
N ILE A 130 14.65 20.25 -10.82
CA ILE A 130 13.38 20.70 -11.41
C ILE A 130 13.52 20.96 -12.91
N ASN A 131 14.59 21.65 -13.32
CA ASN A 131 14.84 21.95 -14.74
C ASN A 131 15.10 20.67 -15.54
N GLU A 132 15.85 19.72 -14.98
CA GLU A 132 16.13 18.44 -15.64
C GLU A 132 14.86 17.58 -15.79
N LEU A 133 13.99 17.56 -14.77
CA LEU A 133 12.67 16.90 -14.85
C LEU A 133 11.82 17.48 -15.98
N LEU A 134 11.68 18.82 -16.00
CA LEU A 134 10.88 19.51 -17.01
C LEU A 134 11.46 19.36 -18.42
N ALA A 135 12.78 19.37 -18.57
CA ALA A 135 13.45 19.10 -19.84
C ALA A 135 13.20 17.68 -20.37
N ASN A 136 12.72 16.77 -19.51
CA ASN A 136 12.39 15.38 -19.83
C ASN A 136 10.87 15.10 -19.78
N ASP A 137 10.03 16.14 -19.79
CA ASP A 137 8.55 16.04 -19.73
C ASP A 137 8.04 15.29 -18.49
N ILE A 138 8.70 15.51 -17.35
CA ILE A 138 8.31 14.97 -16.04
C ILE A 138 7.93 16.16 -15.14
N GLU A 139 6.69 16.15 -14.64
CA GLU A 139 6.20 17.20 -13.75
C GLU A 139 6.74 17.02 -12.32
N PRO A 140 7.28 18.07 -11.67
CA PRO A 140 7.70 17.99 -10.28
C PRO A 140 6.50 18.10 -9.32
N MET A 141 6.37 17.13 -8.42
CA MET A 141 5.58 17.24 -7.19
C MET A 141 6.53 17.39 -6.01
N VAL A 142 6.44 18.49 -5.28
CA VAL A 142 7.41 18.81 -4.22
C VAL A 142 6.78 18.68 -2.84
N THR A 143 7.41 17.85 -2.01
CA THR A 143 7.15 17.80 -0.56
C THR A 143 8.07 18.79 0.14
N ILE A 144 7.53 19.78 0.84
CA ILE A 144 8.33 20.82 1.50
C ILE A 144 9.06 20.20 2.70
N TYR A 145 8.36 19.45 3.54
CA TYR A 145 8.95 18.80 4.72
C TYR A 145 8.71 17.29 4.75
N HIS A 146 9.81 16.54 4.73
CA HIS A 146 9.85 15.08 4.87
C HIS A 146 10.88 14.68 5.93
N TRP A 147 10.61 15.13 7.16
CA TRP A 147 11.22 14.69 8.43
C TRP A 147 12.64 15.19 8.74
N ASP A 148 13.27 15.97 7.87
CA ASP A 148 14.70 16.33 7.95
C ASP A 148 14.95 17.82 8.22
N HIS A 149 14.41 18.34 9.34
CA HIS A 149 14.63 19.75 9.70
C HIS A 149 16.04 19.98 10.30
N PRO A 150 16.56 21.22 10.24
CA PRO A 150 17.89 21.54 10.79
C PRO A 150 17.97 21.25 12.29
N GLN A 151 19.07 20.66 12.75
CA GLN A 151 19.24 20.29 14.16
C GLN A 151 19.11 21.49 15.12
N ILE A 152 19.50 22.69 14.69
CA ILE A 152 19.32 23.93 15.48
C ILE A 152 17.86 24.21 15.84
N LEU A 153 16.91 23.76 15.02
CA LEU A 153 15.48 23.88 15.32
C LEU A 153 14.99 22.76 16.27
N GLU A 154 15.56 21.57 16.17
CA GLU A 154 15.31 20.50 17.16
C GLU A 154 15.87 20.90 18.54
N ASP A 155 17.03 21.56 18.60
CA ASP A 155 17.69 22.00 19.83
C ASP A 155 16.84 23.02 20.64
N ILE A 156 15.93 23.74 19.99
CA ILE A 156 14.95 24.64 20.67
C ILE A 156 13.61 23.96 20.98
N GLY A 157 13.53 22.63 20.84
CA GLY A 157 12.38 21.79 21.16
C GLY A 157 11.66 21.18 19.95
N GLY A 158 12.12 21.44 18.73
CA GLY A 158 11.54 20.89 17.51
C GLY A 158 10.03 21.11 17.45
N TRP A 159 9.27 20.13 16.97
CA TRP A 159 7.82 20.24 16.83
C TRP A 159 7.04 20.35 18.14
N LEU A 160 7.68 20.19 19.31
CA LEU A 160 7.05 20.52 20.59
C LEU A 160 6.98 22.04 20.81
N ASN A 161 7.84 22.82 20.15
CA ASN A 161 7.86 24.26 20.24
C ASN A 161 6.94 24.88 19.17
N GLU A 162 5.93 25.64 19.61
CA GLU A 162 4.99 26.33 18.71
C GLU A 162 5.68 27.25 17.69
N SER A 163 6.85 27.79 18.02
CA SER A 163 7.64 28.64 17.10
C SER A 163 8.04 27.92 15.81
N MET A 164 8.07 26.57 15.80
CA MET A 164 8.28 25.78 14.58
C MET A 164 7.26 26.05 13.49
N VAL A 165 6.04 26.46 13.87
CA VAL A 165 4.99 26.84 12.93
C VAL A 165 5.50 27.97 12.03
N GLU A 166 6.06 29.04 12.62
CA GLU A 166 6.56 30.19 11.85
C GLU A 166 7.85 29.87 11.09
N TYR A 167 8.76 29.08 11.68
CA TYR A 167 9.95 28.63 10.96
C TYR A 167 9.61 27.81 9.72
N PHE A 168 8.60 26.94 9.82
CA PHE A 168 8.11 26.17 8.67
C PHE A 168 7.45 27.07 7.63
N VAL A 169 6.67 28.07 8.04
CA VAL A 169 6.06 29.05 7.12
C VAL A 169 7.14 29.83 6.37
N ASP A 170 8.22 30.24 7.04
CA ASP A 170 9.37 30.89 6.41
C ASP A 170 10.07 29.98 5.40
N TYR A 171 10.21 28.69 5.73
CA TYR A 171 10.77 27.70 4.83
C TYR A 171 9.88 27.47 3.60
N ALA A 172 8.57 27.35 3.79
CA ALA A 172 7.60 27.26 2.71
C ALA A 172 7.61 28.52 1.83
N ASP A 173 7.73 29.72 2.41
CA ASP A 173 7.85 30.99 1.67
C ASP A 173 9.04 30.97 0.71
N VAL A 174 10.19 30.48 1.17
CA VAL A 174 11.40 30.34 0.35
C VAL A 174 11.18 29.29 -0.75
N ALA A 175 10.58 28.14 -0.44
CA ALA A 175 10.29 27.11 -1.43
C ALA A 175 9.36 27.62 -2.54
N PHE A 176 8.24 28.25 -2.18
CA PHE A 176 7.30 28.81 -3.15
C PHE A 176 7.92 29.91 -4.01
N LYS A 177 8.70 30.80 -3.38
CA LYS A 177 9.38 31.91 -4.08
C LYS A 177 10.36 31.42 -5.13
N HIS A 178 11.16 30.41 -4.80
CA HIS A 178 12.29 29.98 -5.64
C HIS A 178 11.93 28.90 -6.67
N PHE A 179 10.85 28.14 -6.45
CA PHE A 179 10.52 26.99 -7.29
C PHE A 179 9.09 27.02 -7.85
N GLY A 180 8.18 27.80 -7.27
CA GLY A 180 6.75 27.76 -7.63
C GLY A 180 6.39 28.37 -8.99
N ASP A 181 7.34 29.04 -9.66
CA ASP A 181 7.20 29.39 -11.07
C ASP A 181 7.05 28.13 -11.94
N ARG A 182 7.72 27.03 -11.57
CA ARG A 182 7.76 25.74 -12.28
C ARG A 182 7.02 24.61 -11.57
N VAL A 183 7.01 24.59 -10.24
CA VAL A 183 6.35 23.53 -9.44
C VAL A 183 4.88 23.86 -9.23
N LYS A 184 4.00 22.94 -9.64
CA LYS A 184 2.53 23.09 -9.57
C LYS A 184 1.84 22.13 -8.61
N TRP A 185 2.57 21.16 -8.06
CA TRP A 185 2.05 20.22 -7.07
C TRP A 185 2.90 20.30 -5.81
N TRP A 186 2.27 20.69 -4.70
CA TRP A 186 2.91 20.88 -3.42
C TRP A 186 2.28 19.99 -2.36
N ILE A 187 3.12 19.32 -1.59
CA ILE A 187 2.77 18.70 -0.32
C ILE A 187 3.52 19.49 0.74
N THR A 188 2.81 20.04 1.71
CA THR A 188 3.42 20.79 2.82
C THR A 188 4.25 19.87 3.69
N ILE A 189 3.60 18.88 4.31
CA ILE A 189 4.20 17.96 5.27
C ILE A 189 3.83 16.53 4.85
N ASN A 190 4.82 15.65 4.91
CA ASN A 190 4.63 14.21 4.73
C ASN A 190 4.46 13.49 6.06
N GLU A 191 3.44 12.64 6.14
CA GLU A 191 3.23 11.68 7.21
C GLU A 191 3.31 12.28 8.62
N PRO A 192 2.38 13.18 8.98
CA PRO A 192 2.38 13.80 10.30
C PRO A 192 2.25 12.77 11.44
N LEU A 193 1.59 11.61 11.20
CA LEU A 193 1.50 10.53 12.17
C LEU A 193 2.88 9.92 12.47
N SER A 194 3.73 9.75 11.45
CA SER A 194 5.09 9.23 11.63
C SER A 194 6.01 10.23 12.35
N ILE A 195 5.85 11.53 12.06
CA ILE A 195 6.58 12.59 12.77
C ILE A 195 6.20 12.60 14.26
N MET A 196 4.90 12.55 14.58
CA MET A 196 4.48 12.58 15.99
C MET A 196 4.90 11.32 16.76
N ASN A 197 4.93 10.15 16.11
CA ASN A 197 5.43 8.91 16.73
C ASN A 197 6.92 9.01 17.14
N SER A 198 7.70 9.88 16.50
CA SER A 198 9.10 10.14 16.88
C SER A 198 9.25 10.83 18.23
N TYR A 199 8.21 11.57 18.67
CA TYR A 199 8.10 12.16 20.00
C TYR A 199 7.47 11.21 21.05
N GLU A 200 6.99 10.05 20.60
CA GLU A 200 6.53 8.93 21.44
C GLU A 200 7.62 7.83 21.58
N GLY A 201 8.77 8.01 20.91
CA GLY A 201 9.98 7.20 21.07
C GLY A 201 10.19 6.10 20.03
N THR A 202 9.41 6.05 18.95
CA THR A 202 9.28 4.81 18.16
C THR A 202 9.62 4.90 16.67
N SER A 203 9.79 6.09 16.09
CA SER A 203 9.81 6.23 14.61
C SER A 203 10.97 6.99 13.99
N GLY A 204 11.79 7.71 14.76
CA GLY A 204 12.86 8.54 14.21
C GLY A 204 13.27 9.66 15.17
N PRO A 205 14.02 10.66 14.69
CA PRO A 205 14.43 11.79 15.50
C PRO A 205 13.21 12.65 15.90
N PRO A 206 13.22 13.23 17.11
CA PRO A 206 14.32 13.21 18.07
C PRO A 206 14.42 11.96 18.96
N ALA A 207 13.59 10.92 18.71
CA ALA A 207 13.53 9.69 19.50
C ALA A 207 13.28 9.94 21.00
N LEU A 208 12.43 10.93 21.29
CA LEU A 208 12.04 11.29 22.66
C LEU A 208 10.91 10.39 23.14
N ASN A 209 10.94 9.98 24.40
CA ASN A 209 9.92 9.13 25.00
C ASN A 209 8.86 9.94 25.77
N TYR A 210 8.24 10.93 25.12
CA TYR A 210 7.20 11.78 25.72
C TYR A 210 5.79 11.24 25.46
N GLN A 211 5.59 9.98 25.86
CA GLN A 211 4.39 9.22 25.51
C GLN A 211 3.10 9.88 25.99
N GLY A 212 2.13 10.00 25.10
CA GLY A 212 0.81 10.57 25.38
C GLY A 212 0.81 12.09 25.60
N TYR A 213 1.90 12.79 25.27
CA TYR A 213 2.02 14.26 25.35
C TYR A 213 2.74 14.83 24.12
N GLY A 214 3.96 14.36 23.86
CA GLY A 214 4.82 14.89 22.81
C GLY A 214 4.23 14.66 21.43
N GLY A 215 3.63 13.49 21.19
CA GLY A 215 2.92 13.20 19.97
C GLY A 215 1.74 14.16 19.72
N TYR A 216 0.95 14.47 20.77
CA TYR A 216 -0.19 15.37 20.65
C TYR A 216 0.21 16.82 20.38
N LEU A 217 1.22 17.31 21.11
CA LEU A 217 1.71 18.68 20.92
C LEU A 217 2.38 18.87 19.55
N SER A 218 3.20 17.89 19.12
CA SER A 218 3.81 17.93 17.79
C SER A 218 2.75 17.88 16.68
N GLY A 219 1.76 16.97 16.76
CA GLY A 219 0.65 16.90 15.82
C GLY A 219 -0.17 18.19 15.74
N HIS A 220 -0.40 18.86 16.87
CA HIS A 220 -1.08 20.16 16.93
C HIS A 220 -0.33 21.25 16.15
N ASN A 221 1.00 21.35 16.36
CA ASN A 221 1.85 22.32 15.67
C ASN A 221 1.98 22.00 14.17
N LEU A 222 2.04 20.72 13.78
CA LEU A 222 2.08 20.32 12.36
C LEU A 222 0.82 20.75 11.60
N LEU A 223 -0.37 20.62 12.21
CA LEU A 223 -1.63 21.07 11.60
C LEU A 223 -1.67 22.59 11.42
N LYS A 224 -1.21 23.35 12.43
CA LYS A 224 -1.09 24.83 12.34
C LYS A 224 -0.09 25.26 11.26
N ALA A 225 1.06 24.57 11.18
CA ALA A 225 2.10 24.82 10.19
C ALA A 225 1.60 24.55 8.76
N HIS A 226 0.88 23.44 8.56
CA HIS A 226 0.23 23.13 7.29
C HIS A 226 -0.74 24.25 6.87
N ALA A 227 -1.66 24.63 7.75
CA ALA A 227 -2.69 25.61 7.46
C ALA A 227 -2.09 26.99 7.10
N LYS A 228 -1.11 27.46 7.88
CA LYS A 228 -0.45 28.74 7.59
C LYS A 228 0.34 28.72 6.28
N ALA A 229 1.02 27.62 5.95
CA ALA A 229 1.70 27.48 4.67
C ALA A 229 0.71 27.45 3.48
N TYR A 230 -0.45 26.82 3.65
CA TYR A 230 -1.54 26.85 2.67
C TYR A 230 -2.05 28.28 2.44
N HIS A 231 -2.37 29.02 3.50
CA HIS A 231 -2.84 30.41 3.39
C HIS A 231 -1.77 31.34 2.82
N LEU A 232 -0.51 31.15 3.18
CA LEU A 232 0.61 31.85 2.56
C LEU A 232 0.62 31.63 1.03
N TYR A 233 0.49 30.38 0.59
CA TYR A 233 0.43 30.07 -0.84
C TYR A 233 -0.77 30.74 -1.50
N ASP A 234 -1.96 30.56 -0.91
CA ASP A 234 -3.23 31.08 -1.45
C ASP A 234 -3.21 32.60 -1.64
N GLN A 235 -2.70 33.32 -0.64
CA GLN A 235 -2.70 34.79 -0.63
C GLN A 235 -1.58 35.39 -1.47
N LYS A 236 -0.36 34.82 -1.41
CA LYS A 236 0.84 35.44 -2.00
C LYS A 236 1.22 34.87 -3.35
N TYR A 237 1.03 33.56 -3.58
CA TYR A 237 1.63 32.86 -4.70
C TYR A 237 0.62 32.32 -5.70
N ARG A 238 -0.53 31.78 -5.24
CA ARG A 238 -1.56 31.19 -6.09
C ARG A 238 -2.04 32.10 -7.23
N PRO A 239 -2.22 33.45 -7.05
CA PRO A 239 -2.64 34.33 -8.13
C PRO A 239 -1.69 34.34 -9.34
N THR A 240 -0.40 34.07 -9.13
CA THR A 240 0.62 34.09 -10.20
C THR A 240 1.11 32.70 -10.58
N GLN A 241 1.19 31.77 -9.62
CA GLN A 241 1.78 30.46 -9.81
C GLN A 241 0.76 29.37 -10.17
N GLN A 242 -0.49 29.52 -9.74
CA GLN A 242 -1.61 28.61 -10.05
C GLN A 242 -1.36 27.12 -9.74
N GLY A 243 -0.51 26.82 -8.76
CA GLY A 243 -0.30 25.45 -8.28
C GLY A 243 -1.36 24.99 -7.29
N LYS A 244 -1.21 23.75 -6.83
CA LYS A 244 -2.06 23.06 -5.86
C LYS A 244 -1.24 22.66 -4.63
N VAL A 245 -1.84 22.77 -3.45
CA VAL A 245 -1.24 22.50 -2.15
C VAL A 245 -2.05 21.45 -1.41
N SER A 246 -1.34 20.49 -0.82
CA SER A 246 -1.90 19.39 -0.06
C SER A 246 -1.07 19.08 1.20
N PHE A 247 -1.53 18.06 1.90
CA PHE A 247 -1.00 17.48 3.12
C PHE A 247 -1.02 15.96 2.92
N ALA A 248 0.12 15.29 3.04
CA ALA A 248 0.19 13.86 2.77
C ALA A 248 -0.04 13.08 4.07
N LEU A 249 -1.25 12.55 4.20
CA LEU A 249 -1.67 11.74 5.34
C LEU A 249 -1.04 10.35 5.28
N ASN A 250 -0.78 9.77 6.45
CA ASN A 250 -0.55 8.34 6.60
C ASN A 250 -1.35 7.79 7.78
N GLY A 251 -1.48 6.47 7.78
CA GLY A 251 -2.28 5.73 8.74
C GLY A 251 -2.82 4.47 8.08
N ALA A 252 -3.62 3.73 8.83
CA ALA A 252 -4.20 2.49 8.36
C ALA A 252 -5.69 2.45 8.71
N LEU A 253 -6.47 1.78 7.86
CA LEU A 253 -7.83 1.42 8.21
C LEU A 253 -7.80 0.32 9.27
N GLY A 254 -8.61 0.50 10.32
CA GLY A 254 -8.88 -0.54 11.30
C GLY A 254 -9.88 -1.55 10.72
N ILE A 255 -9.55 -2.83 10.81
CA ILE A 255 -10.41 -3.93 10.41
C ILE A 255 -10.82 -4.69 11.67
N SER A 256 -12.13 -4.85 11.87
CA SER A 256 -12.63 -5.65 12.99
C SER A 256 -12.24 -7.11 12.80
N ALA A 257 -11.57 -7.69 13.80
CA ALA A 257 -11.20 -9.10 13.79
C ALA A 257 -12.40 -10.06 13.90
N THR A 258 -13.48 -9.60 14.52
CA THR A 258 -14.67 -10.39 14.81
C THR A 258 -15.94 -9.67 14.36
N SER A 259 -17.08 -10.34 14.45
CA SER A 259 -18.39 -9.74 14.21
C SER A 259 -18.95 -8.98 15.41
N MET A 260 -18.25 -8.96 16.56
CA MET A 260 -18.65 -8.27 17.78
C MET A 260 -18.70 -6.76 17.57
N GLU A 261 -19.67 -6.10 18.20
CA GLU A 261 -19.91 -4.67 18.00
C GLU A 261 -18.80 -3.82 18.64
N GLU A 262 -18.26 -4.27 19.77
CA GLU A 262 -17.16 -3.60 20.46
C GLU A 262 -15.88 -3.55 19.60
N ASP A 263 -15.63 -4.61 18.82
CA ASP A 263 -14.48 -4.70 17.93
C ASP A 263 -14.65 -3.82 16.68
N LYS A 264 -15.87 -3.71 16.15
CA LYS A 264 -16.19 -2.76 15.07
C LYS A 264 -16.01 -1.32 15.54
N GLN A 265 -16.46 -1.00 16.75
CA GLN A 265 -16.22 0.31 17.36
C GLN A 265 -14.72 0.54 17.58
N ALA A 266 -13.96 -0.49 17.95
CA ALA A 266 -12.50 -0.39 18.06
C ALA A 266 -11.82 -0.12 16.72
N ALA A 267 -12.28 -0.75 15.64
CA ALA A 267 -11.81 -0.50 14.28
C ALA A 267 -12.09 0.94 13.81
N GLU A 268 -13.28 1.48 14.08
CA GLU A 268 -13.58 2.89 13.79
C GLU A 268 -12.71 3.82 14.65
N ARG A 269 -12.56 3.56 15.96
CA ARG A 269 -11.66 4.35 16.82
C ARG A 269 -10.22 4.33 16.32
N PHE A 270 -9.69 3.17 15.95
CA PHE A 270 -8.35 3.06 15.36
C PHE A 270 -8.19 3.98 14.15
N THR A 271 -9.17 3.93 13.24
CA THR A 271 -9.15 4.71 12.01
C THR A 271 -9.23 6.20 12.32
N GLN A 272 -10.06 6.61 13.27
CA GLN A 272 -10.18 8.00 13.73
C GLN A 272 -8.91 8.51 14.43
N PHE A 273 -8.20 7.68 15.19
CA PHE A 273 -6.95 8.06 15.86
C PHE A 273 -5.72 8.03 14.96
N THR A 274 -5.78 7.34 13.81
CA THR A 274 -4.66 7.27 12.86
C THR A 274 -4.89 8.21 11.69
N LEU A 275 -5.90 7.95 10.86
CA LEU A 275 -6.26 8.79 9.71
C LEU A 275 -7.07 10.02 10.13
N GLY A 276 -8.10 9.82 10.96
CA GLY A 276 -9.02 10.89 11.36
C GLY A 276 -8.35 12.02 12.13
N TRP A 277 -7.27 11.75 12.87
CA TRP A 277 -6.54 12.75 13.64
C TRP A 277 -6.08 13.90 12.73
N PHE A 278 -5.47 13.57 11.61
CA PHE A 278 -4.92 14.56 10.68
C PHE A 278 -5.88 14.90 9.53
N ALA A 279 -6.81 13.99 9.19
CA ALA A 279 -7.80 14.23 8.15
C ALA A 279 -8.96 15.11 8.64
N HIS A 280 -9.50 14.86 9.84
CA HIS A 280 -10.70 15.55 10.32
C HIS A 280 -10.54 17.07 10.43
N PRO A 281 -9.43 17.62 10.98
CA PRO A 281 -9.25 19.07 11.06
C PRO A 281 -9.22 19.76 9.70
N VAL A 282 -8.68 19.09 8.69
CA VAL A 282 -8.43 19.67 7.35
C VAL A 282 -9.64 19.48 6.42
N TYR A 283 -10.21 18.27 6.37
CA TYR A 283 -11.17 17.87 5.34
C TYR A 283 -12.63 17.82 5.82
N SER A 284 -12.89 17.74 7.12
CA SER A 284 -14.28 17.71 7.60
C SER A 284 -14.96 19.07 7.46
N SER A 285 -16.28 19.08 7.34
CA SER A 285 -17.05 20.32 7.33
C SER A 285 -17.05 21.04 8.69
N THR A 286 -16.74 20.33 9.78
CA THR A 286 -16.69 20.90 11.14
C THR A 286 -15.32 21.46 11.50
N GLY A 287 -14.24 20.91 10.93
CA GLY A 287 -12.87 21.12 11.41
C GLY A 287 -12.66 20.48 12.79
N ASP A 288 -11.63 20.97 13.50
CA ASP A 288 -11.15 20.48 14.81
C ASP A 288 -10.71 19.00 14.79
N TYR A 289 -10.20 18.49 15.91
CA TYR A 289 -9.90 17.07 16.06
C TYR A 289 -11.15 16.21 15.90
N SER A 290 -10.94 14.95 15.51
CA SER A 290 -12.02 13.95 15.52
C SER A 290 -12.69 13.90 16.90
N PRO A 291 -14.04 13.99 16.98
CA PRO A 291 -14.76 13.95 18.25
C PRO A 291 -14.44 12.71 19.09
N VAL A 292 -14.25 11.57 18.42
CA VAL A 292 -13.87 10.28 19.04
C VAL A 292 -12.52 10.38 19.72
N MET A 293 -11.55 11.03 19.05
CA MET A 293 -10.21 11.21 19.60
C MET A 293 -10.22 12.13 20.82
N ARG A 294 -10.94 13.27 20.72
CA ARG A 294 -11.13 14.22 21.82
C ARG A 294 -11.76 13.56 23.05
N GLU A 295 -12.87 12.87 22.86
CA GLU A 295 -13.62 12.21 23.95
C GLU A 295 -12.73 11.25 24.74
N PHE A 296 -11.99 10.38 24.04
CA PHE A 296 -11.19 9.34 24.69
C PHE A 296 -9.98 9.92 25.45
N ILE A 297 -9.28 10.90 24.87
CA ILE A 297 -8.11 11.49 25.52
C ILE A 297 -8.53 12.38 26.69
N ASP A 298 -9.61 13.15 26.57
CA ASP A 298 -10.13 13.98 27.68
C ASP A 298 -10.55 13.10 28.86
N ARG A 299 -11.29 12.01 28.59
CA ARG A 299 -11.67 11.04 29.62
C ARG A 299 -10.45 10.42 30.29
N ASN A 300 -9.48 9.96 29.51
CA ASN A 300 -8.30 9.31 30.08
C ASN A 300 -7.42 10.30 30.86
N SER A 301 -7.30 11.55 30.40
CA SER A 301 -6.60 12.62 31.14
C SER A 301 -7.28 12.90 32.48
N LEU A 302 -8.63 12.84 32.54
CA LEU A 302 -9.37 12.96 33.79
C LEU A 302 -9.15 11.73 34.70
N GLU A 303 -9.14 10.51 34.15
CA GLU A 303 -8.81 9.28 34.88
C GLU A 303 -7.38 9.30 35.44
N GLU A 304 -6.46 10.01 34.77
CA GLU A 304 -5.09 10.28 35.22
C GLU A 304 -5.00 11.33 36.33
N GLY A 305 -6.11 12.02 36.65
CA GLY A 305 -6.15 13.10 37.62
C GLY A 305 -5.51 14.40 37.11
N LEU A 306 -5.37 14.57 35.79
CA LEU A 306 -4.79 15.78 35.21
C LEU A 306 -5.81 16.92 35.24
N PRO A 307 -5.36 18.16 35.53
CA PRO A 307 -6.24 19.33 35.53
C PRO A 307 -6.66 19.78 34.12
N GLN A 308 -5.96 19.29 33.08
CA GLN A 308 -6.18 19.63 31.68
C GLN A 308 -5.96 18.38 30.82
N SER A 309 -6.63 18.34 29.66
CA SER A 309 -6.44 17.26 28.69
C SER A 309 -5.02 17.27 28.12
N ARG A 310 -4.48 16.08 27.85
CA ARG A 310 -3.20 15.90 27.16
C ARG A 310 -3.28 16.27 25.67
N LEU A 311 -4.48 16.26 25.08
CA LEU A 311 -4.70 16.71 23.71
C LEU A 311 -4.90 18.24 23.71
N PRO A 312 -4.05 19.04 23.05
CA PRO A 312 -4.22 20.50 22.98
C PRO A 312 -5.54 20.88 22.31
N VAL A 313 -6.05 22.08 22.60
CA VAL A 313 -7.33 22.57 22.07
C VAL A 313 -7.07 23.65 21.02
N PHE A 314 -7.70 23.54 19.84
CA PHE A 314 -7.71 24.62 18.87
C PHE A 314 -8.70 25.70 19.31
N THR A 315 -8.35 26.97 19.13
CA THR A 315 -9.35 28.05 19.23
C THR A 315 -10.34 27.98 18.06
N ALA A 316 -11.47 28.68 18.17
CA ALA A 316 -12.44 28.75 17.08
C ALA A 316 -11.83 29.35 15.79
N GLU A 317 -10.91 30.30 15.94
CA GLU A 317 -10.16 30.88 14.84
C GLU A 317 -9.21 29.87 14.20
N GLU A 318 -8.47 29.08 14.99
CA GLU A 318 -7.57 28.04 14.50
C GLU A 318 -8.33 26.92 13.78
N VAL A 319 -9.48 26.48 14.32
CA VAL A 319 -10.37 25.52 13.65
C VAL A 319 -10.79 26.05 12.27
N LYS A 320 -11.17 27.33 12.20
CA LYS A 320 -11.55 27.97 10.93
C LYS A 320 -10.37 28.13 9.98
N GLU A 321 -9.18 28.39 10.51
CA GLU A 321 -7.95 28.55 9.73
C GLU A 321 -7.49 27.23 9.12
N ILE A 322 -7.58 26.12 9.86
CA ILE A 322 -7.14 24.79 9.39
C ILE A 322 -8.17 24.17 8.44
N ARG A 323 -9.46 24.31 8.71
CA ARG A 323 -10.50 23.66 7.90
C ARG A 323 -10.49 24.16 6.46
N GLY A 324 -10.44 23.23 5.50
CA GLY A 324 -10.50 23.54 4.07
C GLY A 324 -9.16 23.90 3.43
N THR A 325 -8.04 23.66 4.11
CA THR A 325 -6.68 23.99 3.62
C THR A 325 -6.11 22.94 2.65
N TYR A 326 -6.90 22.54 1.65
CA TYR A 326 -6.51 21.53 0.68
C TYR A 326 -7.01 21.83 -0.74
N ASP A 327 -6.19 21.53 -1.74
CA ASP A 327 -6.60 21.44 -3.14
C ASP A 327 -6.89 20.00 -3.59
N TYR A 328 -6.28 19.03 -2.88
CA TYR A 328 -6.49 17.59 -3.02
C TYR A 328 -6.07 16.89 -1.72
N MET A 329 -6.49 15.65 -1.52
CA MET A 329 -6.06 14.80 -0.42
C MET A 329 -4.86 13.95 -0.84
N GLY A 330 -3.69 14.18 -0.23
CA GLY A 330 -2.54 13.29 -0.35
C GLY A 330 -2.66 12.16 0.67
N PHE A 331 -2.50 10.92 0.23
CA PHE A 331 -2.60 9.76 1.10
C PHE A 331 -1.52 8.71 0.80
N ASN A 332 -0.78 8.31 1.83
CA ASN A 332 0.20 7.23 1.80
C ASN A 332 -0.45 5.95 2.34
N HIS A 333 -0.48 4.89 1.53
CA HIS A 333 -1.10 3.62 1.89
C HIS A 333 -0.15 2.44 1.69
N TYR A 334 -0.02 1.61 2.72
CA TYR A 334 0.82 0.41 2.68
C TYR A 334 0.09 -0.86 3.14
N SER A 335 -0.71 -0.78 4.20
CA SER A 335 -1.34 -1.94 4.84
C SER A 335 -2.58 -1.53 5.63
N SER A 336 -3.26 -2.52 6.22
CA SER A 336 -4.39 -2.37 7.14
C SER A 336 -4.15 -3.21 8.40
N ASN A 337 -4.80 -2.85 9.50
CA ASN A 337 -4.58 -3.50 10.80
C ASN A 337 -5.84 -4.18 11.29
N LEU A 338 -5.71 -5.45 11.71
CA LEU A 338 -6.74 -6.09 12.50
C LEU A 338 -6.69 -5.53 13.92
N VAL A 339 -7.88 -5.25 14.49
CA VAL A 339 -8.01 -4.79 15.86
C VAL A 339 -9.16 -5.48 16.58
N ILE A 340 -9.03 -5.60 17.89
CA ILE A 340 -10.10 -5.92 18.83
C ILE A 340 -10.17 -4.86 19.93
N SER A 341 -11.32 -4.76 20.59
CA SER A 341 -11.48 -3.94 21.78
C SER A 341 -10.58 -4.44 22.93
N GLY A 342 -9.97 -3.50 23.67
CA GLY A 342 -9.10 -3.84 24.80
C GLY A 342 -8.28 -2.63 25.24
N LYS A 343 -7.26 -2.82 26.10
CA LYS A 343 -6.33 -1.72 26.46
C LYS A 343 -4.92 -2.28 26.60
N VAL A 344 -3.99 -1.82 25.75
CA VAL A 344 -2.55 -2.14 25.83
C VAL A 344 -1.72 -0.85 25.77
N GLY A 345 -0.40 -0.98 25.95
CA GLY A 345 0.53 0.13 25.95
C GLY A 345 0.76 0.74 27.34
N PRO A 346 1.86 1.51 27.49
CA PRO A 346 2.18 2.22 28.73
C PRO A 346 1.15 3.33 29.01
N PHE A 347 1.10 3.77 30.26
CA PHE A 347 0.18 4.81 30.70
C PHE A 347 0.99 6.04 31.16
N PRO A 348 0.82 7.21 30.52
CA PRO A 348 0.00 7.48 29.33
C PRO A 348 0.70 7.07 28.01
N SER A 349 -0.08 6.84 26.94
CA SER A 349 0.41 6.69 25.56
C SER A 349 -0.72 6.72 24.54
N LEU A 350 -0.40 7.01 23.27
CA LEU A 350 -1.36 6.93 22.17
C LEU A 350 -2.10 5.58 22.13
N LEU A 351 -1.37 4.47 22.21
CA LEU A 351 -1.96 3.13 22.13
C LEU A 351 -2.94 2.86 23.28
N ARG A 352 -2.64 3.38 24.47
CA ARG A 352 -3.52 3.31 25.63
C ARG A 352 -4.78 4.16 25.44
N ASP A 353 -4.65 5.31 24.79
CA ASP A 353 -5.75 6.23 24.54
C ASP A 353 -6.77 5.72 23.53
N ILE A 354 -6.32 5.01 22.49
CA ILE A 354 -7.21 4.41 21.49
C ILE A 354 -8.07 3.28 22.10
N ALA A 355 -7.58 2.66 23.19
CA ALA A 355 -8.23 1.56 23.88
C ALA A 355 -8.57 0.39 22.93
N LEU A 356 -7.56 -0.22 22.32
CA LEU A 356 -7.69 -1.44 21.52
C LEU A 356 -6.44 -2.32 21.62
N ILE A 357 -6.51 -3.52 21.04
CA ILE A 357 -5.35 -4.39 20.84
C ILE A 357 -5.19 -4.60 19.32
N PRO A 358 -4.12 -4.06 18.71
CA PRO A 358 -3.83 -4.32 17.31
C PRO A 358 -3.09 -5.66 17.18
N PHE A 359 -3.35 -6.38 16.11
CA PHE A 359 -2.59 -7.57 15.78
C PHE A 359 -2.52 -7.78 14.27
N PHE A 360 -1.63 -8.67 13.85
CA PHE A 360 -1.44 -8.99 12.45
C PHE A 360 -2.17 -10.28 12.12
N ASN A 361 -2.83 -10.32 10.96
CA ASN A 361 -3.26 -11.59 10.42
C ASN A 361 -2.02 -12.32 9.85
N PHE A 362 -1.62 -13.40 10.50
CA PHE A 362 -0.46 -14.18 10.05
C PHE A 362 -0.74 -14.97 8.75
N SER A 363 -2.01 -15.13 8.35
CA SER A 363 -2.34 -15.68 7.03
C SER A 363 -2.11 -14.69 5.89
N TRP A 364 -2.03 -13.38 6.19
CA TRP A 364 -1.68 -12.39 5.18
C TRP A 364 -0.18 -12.40 4.90
N PRO A 365 0.24 -12.41 3.62
CA PRO A 365 1.65 -12.38 3.26
C PRO A 365 2.37 -11.21 3.93
N ALA A 366 3.56 -11.47 4.48
CA ALA A 366 4.42 -10.43 5.02
C ALA A 366 5.34 -9.88 3.93
N SER A 367 5.66 -8.60 4.04
CA SER A 367 6.81 -8.01 3.35
C SER A 367 8.12 -8.24 4.12
N ALA A 368 9.23 -7.64 3.67
CA ALA A 368 10.45 -7.60 4.47
C ALA A 368 10.29 -6.85 5.81
N ASN A 369 9.25 -6.01 5.94
CA ASN A 369 8.73 -5.58 7.23
C ASN A 369 7.65 -6.58 7.73
N PRO A 370 7.89 -7.36 8.80
CA PRO A 370 6.93 -8.32 9.33
C PRO A 370 5.61 -7.71 9.81
N THR A 371 5.59 -6.41 10.11
CA THR A 371 4.38 -5.68 10.53
C THR A 371 3.58 -5.15 9.35
N MET A 372 4.16 -5.10 8.15
CA MET A 372 3.47 -4.67 6.94
C MET A 372 2.92 -5.90 6.21
N ARG A 373 1.63 -6.15 6.39
CA ARG A 373 0.91 -7.29 5.84
C ARG A 373 0.20 -6.90 4.54
N VAL A 374 0.23 -7.78 3.56
CA VAL A 374 -0.42 -7.55 2.26
C VAL A 374 -1.91 -7.85 2.40
N PHE A 375 -2.72 -6.78 2.36
CA PHE A 375 -4.18 -6.85 2.33
C PHE A 375 -4.71 -5.89 1.25
N PRO A 376 -4.79 -6.34 -0.01
CA PRO A 376 -5.01 -5.44 -1.16
C PRO A 376 -6.35 -4.69 -1.12
N GLU A 377 -7.41 -5.30 -0.60
CA GLU A 377 -8.71 -4.66 -0.44
C GLU A 377 -8.63 -3.46 0.52
N GLY A 378 -7.61 -3.43 1.39
CA GLY A 378 -7.36 -2.37 2.35
C GLY A 378 -7.32 -0.98 1.72
N ILE A 379 -6.68 -0.82 0.55
CA ILE A 379 -6.59 0.49 -0.10
C ILE A 379 -7.97 0.99 -0.57
N ARG A 380 -8.78 0.11 -1.18
CA ARG A 380 -10.14 0.43 -1.65
C ARG A 380 -11.05 0.75 -0.47
N LEU A 381 -10.99 -0.03 0.60
CA LEU A 381 -11.77 0.22 1.81
C LEU A 381 -11.38 1.55 2.47
N THR A 382 -10.09 1.87 2.49
CA THR A 382 -9.60 3.12 3.09
C THR A 382 -10.08 4.34 2.31
N VAL A 383 -9.98 4.35 0.98
CA VAL A 383 -10.47 5.49 0.17
C VAL A 383 -11.99 5.61 0.21
N ASN A 384 -12.73 4.50 0.36
CA ASN A 384 -14.17 4.54 0.62
C ASN A 384 -14.49 5.17 1.98
N TRP A 385 -13.76 4.79 3.03
CA TRP A 385 -13.91 5.40 4.35
C TRP A 385 -13.66 6.92 4.28
N LEU A 386 -12.56 7.35 3.66
CA LEU A 386 -12.25 8.78 3.47
C LEU A 386 -13.36 9.52 2.72
N ARG A 387 -13.89 8.93 1.63
CA ARG A 387 -15.05 9.49 0.90
C ARG A 387 -16.28 9.62 1.78
N ASN A 388 -16.57 8.61 2.61
CA ASN A 388 -17.74 8.61 3.46
C ASN A 388 -17.64 9.66 4.58
N GLN A 389 -16.44 9.88 5.12
CA GLN A 389 -16.20 10.86 6.18
C GLN A 389 -16.15 12.30 5.64
N TYR A 390 -15.50 12.51 4.50
CA TYR A 390 -15.09 13.86 4.06
C TYR A 390 -15.61 14.25 2.67
N GLY A 391 -16.47 13.42 2.07
CA GLY A 391 -16.99 13.63 0.73
C GLY A 391 -16.01 13.22 -0.37
N ASN A 392 -16.45 13.32 -1.62
CA ASN A 392 -15.70 12.82 -2.79
C ASN A 392 -14.62 13.83 -3.27
N VAL A 393 -13.74 14.24 -2.36
CA VAL A 393 -12.60 15.13 -2.67
C VAL A 393 -11.61 14.44 -3.62
N PRO A 394 -10.85 15.17 -4.45
CA PRO A 394 -9.79 14.57 -5.26
C PRO A 394 -8.72 13.93 -4.36
N VAL A 395 -8.45 12.64 -4.55
CA VAL A 395 -7.44 11.87 -3.80
C VAL A 395 -6.25 11.55 -4.70
N PHE A 396 -5.04 11.83 -4.23
CA PHE A 396 -3.80 11.40 -4.84
C PHE A 396 -3.11 10.42 -3.89
N ILE A 397 -2.88 9.18 -4.32
CA ILE A 397 -2.09 8.23 -3.54
C ILE A 397 -0.61 8.65 -3.67
N THR A 398 -0.06 9.28 -2.63
CA THR A 398 1.25 9.93 -2.65
C THR A 398 2.40 8.98 -2.31
N GLU A 399 2.08 7.82 -1.71
CA GLU A 399 2.95 6.65 -1.56
C GLU A 399 2.12 5.36 -1.52
N ASN A 400 2.61 4.34 -2.21
CA ASN A 400 2.16 2.96 -2.08
C ASN A 400 3.26 2.03 -2.60
N GLY A 401 3.66 1.06 -1.79
CA GLY A 401 4.90 0.31 -2.03
C GLY A 401 5.01 -0.99 -1.25
N PHE A 402 5.95 -1.83 -1.67
CA PHE A 402 6.23 -3.12 -1.05
C PHE A 402 7.72 -3.27 -0.75
N SER A 403 8.06 -3.70 0.47
CA SER A 403 9.44 -4.01 0.84
C SER A 403 9.81 -5.48 0.63
N ASP A 404 10.95 -5.70 -0.01
CA ASP A 404 11.65 -6.99 -0.02
C ASP A 404 13.05 -6.85 0.56
N THR A 405 13.83 -7.93 0.51
CA THR A 405 15.20 -7.99 1.03
C THR A 405 16.26 -7.72 -0.06
N GLY A 406 15.86 -7.30 -1.27
CA GLY A 406 16.74 -7.04 -2.42
C GLY A 406 16.62 -8.05 -3.55
N GLY A 407 17.44 -7.84 -4.59
CA GLY A 407 17.38 -8.60 -5.84
C GLY A 407 16.48 -7.96 -6.90
N THR A 408 16.71 -8.34 -8.15
CA THR A 408 16.02 -7.75 -9.31
C THR A 408 14.75 -8.48 -9.70
N ASN A 409 14.56 -9.73 -9.26
CA ASN A 409 13.37 -10.55 -9.57
C ASN A 409 12.33 -10.42 -8.44
N ASP A 410 11.63 -9.30 -8.41
CA ASP A 410 10.79 -8.86 -7.30
C ASP A 410 9.29 -9.08 -7.53
N TYR A 411 8.91 -10.32 -7.86
CA TYR A 411 7.53 -10.67 -8.22
C TYR A 411 6.50 -10.39 -7.11
N ASN A 412 6.89 -10.46 -5.83
CA ASN A 412 6.01 -10.08 -4.72
C ASN A 412 5.67 -8.58 -4.74
N ARG A 413 6.64 -7.72 -5.11
CA ARG A 413 6.40 -6.29 -5.32
C ARG A 413 5.44 -6.06 -6.49
N ILE A 414 5.62 -6.80 -7.60
CA ILE A 414 4.71 -6.74 -8.76
C ILE A 414 3.29 -7.12 -8.36
N ASN A 415 3.11 -8.23 -7.64
CA ASN A 415 1.79 -8.71 -7.21
C ASN A 415 1.11 -7.70 -6.28
N TYR A 416 1.82 -7.20 -5.28
CA TYR A 416 1.32 -6.16 -4.38
C TYR A 416 0.83 -4.92 -5.16
N LEU A 417 1.66 -4.41 -6.09
CA LEU A 417 1.32 -3.21 -6.86
C LEU A 417 0.18 -3.48 -7.84
N LYS A 418 0.15 -4.64 -8.50
CA LYS A 418 -0.95 -5.05 -9.39
C LYS A 418 -2.28 -5.10 -8.65
N GLU A 419 -2.32 -5.72 -7.47
CA GLU A 419 -3.55 -5.88 -6.68
C GLU A 419 -4.04 -4.54 -6.08
N ASN A 420 -3.13 -3.68 -5.61
CA ASN A 420 -3.49 -2.34 -5.12
C ASN A 420 -4.01 -1.45 -6.26
N LEU A 421 -3.34 -1.45 -7.42
CA LEU A 421 -3.80 -0.72 -8.61
C LEU A 421 -5.15 -1.25 -9.11
N GLY A 422 -5.38 -2.57 -9.05
CA GLY A 422 -6.67 -3.18 -9.33
C GLY A 422 -7.77 -2.65 -8.40
N ASN A 423 -7.50 -2.62 -7.09
CA ASN A 423 -8.43 -2.09 -6.09
C ASN A 423 -8.72 -0.59 -6.26
N LEU A 424 -7.72 0.22 -6.63
CA LEU A 424 -7.93 1.62 -6.97
C LEU A 424 -8.76 1.79 -8.25
N SER A 425 -8.53 0.95 -9.26
CA SER A 425 -9.37 0.93 -10.47
C SER A 425 -10.83 0.61 -10.13
N LEU A 426 -11.08 -0.37 -9.25
CA LEU A 426 -12.45 -0.68 -8.81
C LEU A 426 -13.05 0.49 -7.99
N ALA A 427 -12.28 1.11 -7.10
CA ALA A 427 -12.70 2.31 -6.36
C ALA A 427 -13.13 3.46 -7.30
N ILE A 428 -12.41 3.68 -8.39
CA ILE A 428 -12.75 4.71 -9.38
C ILE A 428 -14.00 4.31 -10.17
N ASN A 429 -13.99 3.11 -10.76
CA ASN A 429 -14.96 2.72 -11.79
C ASN A 429 -16.29 2.20 -11.21
N GLU A 430 -16.25 1.57 -10.03
CA GLU A 430 -17.43 0.96 -9.39
C GLU A 430 -17.95 1.83 -8.23
N ASP A 431 -17.05 2.34 -7.38
CA ASP A 431 -17.45 3.11 -6.19
C ASP A 431 -17.60 4.62 -6.47
N GLY A 432 -17.13 5.08 -7.63
CA GLY A 432 -17.21 6.47 -8.07
C GLY A 432 -16.28 7.41 -7.29
N ILE A 433 -15.17 6.91 -6.75
CA ILE A 433 -14.22 7.69 -5.97
C ILE A 433 -13.32 8.51 -6.90
N ASN A 434 -13.13 9.79 -6.57
CA ASN A 434 -12.32 10.72 -7.33
C ASN A 434 -10.80 10.55 -7.05
N ILE A 435 -10.22 9.45 -7.52
CA ILE A 435 -8.78 9.21 -7.41
C ILE A 435 -8.08 9.73 -8.67
N ILE A 436 -7.18 10.70 -8.50
CA ILE A 436 -6.56 11.45 -9.60
C ILE A 436 -5.14 11.01 -9.93
N GLY A 437 -4.49 10.24 -9.05
CA GLY A 437 -3.14 9.73 -9.30
C GLY A 437 -2.66 8.72 -8.27
N HIS A 438 -1.59 8.01 -8.65
CA HIS A 438 -0.88 7.03 -7.83
C HIS A 438 0.63 7.25 -7.95
N THR A 439 1.30 7.21 -6.81
CA THR A 439 2.74 7.34 -6.69
C THR A 439 3.31 6.08 -6.07
N VAL A 440 4.18 5.38 -6.81
CA VAL A 440 4.90 4.24 -6.27
C VAL A 440 5.98 4.69 -5.30
N TRP A 441 5.98 4.09 -4.10
CA TRP A 441 7.09 4.18 -3.16
C TRP A 441 7.95 2.91 -3.31
N SER A 442 9.13 2.97 -3.91
CA SER A 442 9.84 4.17 -4.41
C SER A 442 10.49 3.90 -5.76
N ILE A 443 11.04 4.94 -6.39
CA ILE A 443 11.81 4.77 -7.64
C ILE A 443 13.14 4.05 -7.37
N LEU A 444 13.84 4.38 -6.28
CA LEU A 444 15.14 3.81 -5.92
C LEU A 444 15.05 3.10 -4.57
N ASP A 445 15.74 1.98 -4.42
CA ASP A 445 16.11 1.51 -3.09
C ASP A 445 16.88 2.63 -2.39
N ASN A 446 16.57 2.86 -1.13
CA ASN A 446 17.00 4.05 -0.39
C ASN A 446 17.23 3.74 1.10
N PHE A 447 17.60 4.75 1.88
CA PHE A 447 17.74 4.62 3.33
C PHE A 447 16.35 4.60 4.01
N GLU A 448 15.88 3.42 4.41
CA GLU A 448 14.56 3.20 5.00
C GLU A 448 14.59 3.41 6.52
N TRP A 449 14.91 4.65 6.92
CA TRP A 449 14.82 5.14 8.30
C TRP A 449 15.52 4.21 9.31
N ALA A 450 14.83 3.77 10.37
CA ALA A 450 15.37 2.86 11.37
C ALA A 450 15.78 1.47 10.81
N SER A 451 15.31 1.10 9.61
CA SER A 451 15.71 -0.14 8.95
C SER A 451 17.01 -0.02 8.15
N GLY A 452 17.59 1.18 8.04
CA GLY A 452 18.79 1.41 7.24
C GLY A 452 18.57 0.99 5.79
N TYR A 453 19.52 0.26 5.22
CA TYR A 453 19.38 -0.30 3.86
C TYR A 453 18.82 -1.72 3.86
N LYS A 454 18.34 -2.27 4.99
CA LYS A 454 17.88 -3.67 5.06
C LYS A 454 16.60 -3.91 4.26
N GLN A 455 15.68 -2.95 4.25
CA GLN A 455 14.42 -3.04 3.52
C GLN A 455 14.54 -2.30 2.19
N LYS A 456 14.08 -2.95 1.12
CA LYS A 456 14.18 -2.43 -0.25
C LYS A 456 12.78 -2.13 -0.76
N PHE A 457 12.49 -0.88 -1.11
CA PHE A 457 11.18 -0.46 -1.67
C PHE A 457 11.25 -0.08 -3.15
N GLY A 458 12.46 0.07 -3.69
CA GLY A 458 12.69 0.64 -5.01
C GLY A 458 12.27 -0.27 -6.15
N LEU A 459 11.74 0.33 -7.22
CA LEU A 459 11.67 -0.29 -8.54
C LEU A 459 13.06 -0.48 -9.17
N VAL A 460 14.04 0.28 -8.68
CA VAL A 460 15.44 0.23 -9.11
C VAL A 460 16.30 -0.08 -7.89
N GLU A 461 17.08 -1.15 -7.99
CA GLU A 461 18.08 -1.51 -6.99
C GLU A 461 19.24 -0.52 -7.00
N VAL A 462 19.75 -0.18 -5.82
CA VAL A 462 20.97 0.60 -5.64
C VAL A 462 21.98 -0.25 -4.89
N ASP A 463 23.17 -0.42 -5.45
CA ASP A 463 24.27 -1.07 -4.73
C ASP A 463 24.93 -0.09 -3.76
N PHE A 464 24.57 -0.20 -2.49
CA PHE A 464 25.10 0.61 -1.39
C PHE A 464 26.52 0.24 -0.96
N ASN A 465 27.05 -0.91 -1.41
CA ASN A 465 28.43 -1.30 -1.14
C ASN A 465 29.40 -0.72 -2.18
N HIS A 466 28.91 -0.40 -3.37
CA HIS A 466 29.71 0.23 -4.40
C HIS A 466 29.72 1.76 -4.24
N PRO A 467 30.89 2.43 -4.21
CA PRO A 467 30.96 3.89 -3.99
C PRO A 467 30.19 4.70 -5.04
N ASP A 468 30.16 4.22 -6.29
CA ASP A 468 29.42 4.88 -7.37
C ASP A 468 27.89 4.68 -7.32
N ARG A 469 27.34 3.93 -6.36
CA ARG A 469 25.89 3.68 -6.22
C ARG A 469 25.22 3.29 -7.55
N PRO A 470 25.68 2.25 -8.26
CA PRO A 470 25.06 1.86 -9.53
C PRO A 470 23.59 1.49 -9.33
N ARG A 471 22.78 1.83 -10.33
CA ARG A 471 21.32 1.60 -10.36
C ARG A 471 21.00 0.47 -11.32
N THR A 472 20.20 -0.50 -10.89
CA THR A 472 19.76 -1.64 -11.71
C THR A 472 18.23 -1.76 -11.67
N MET A 473 17.57 -1.69 -12.83
CA MET A 473 16.11 -1.85 -12.89
C MET A 473 15.71 -3.27 -12.45
N LYS A 474 14.67 -3.35 -11.60
CA LYS A 474 14.04 -4.62 -11.22
C LYS A 474 12.90 -4.97 -12.19
N GLU A 475 12.38 -6.19 -12.09
CA GLU A 475 11.21 -6.63 -12.87
C GLU A 475 9.99 -5.74 -12.64
N SER A 476 9.81 -5.19 -11.43
CA SER A 476 8.76 -4.21 -11.14
C SER A 476 8.90 -2.89 -11.90
N ALA A 477 10.11 -2.43 -12.23
CA ALA A 477 10.31 -1.29 -13.13
C ALA A 477 9.82 -1.62 -14.54
N GLU A 478 10.10 -2.82 -15.04
CA GLU A 478 9.63 -3.30 -16.34
C GLU A 478 8.09 -3.48 -16.37
N PHE A 479 7.48 -3.89 -15.25
CA PHE A 479 6.02 -3.87 -15.09
C PHE A 479 5.45 -2.45 -15.26
N TYR A 480 6.02 -1.44 -14.60
CA TYR A 480 5.60 -0.04 -14.74
C TYR A 480 5.86 0.53 -16.13
N LYS A 481 6.92 0.11 -16.81
CA LYS A 481 7.22 0.50 -18.18
C LYS A 481 6.18 -0.03 -19.17
N LYS A 482 5.68 -1.24 -18.93
CA LYS A 482 4.66 -1.89 -19.77
C LYS A 482 3.24 -1.40 -19.50
N LYS A 483 2.97 -0.56 -18.48
CA LYS A 483 1.65 -0.07 -18.00
C LYS A 483 0.66 0.46 -19.04
N SER A 484 1.07 0.59 -20.31
CA SER A 484 0.18 0.81 -21.45
C SER A 484 -1.03 -0.14 -21.53
N PHE A 485 -0.99 -1.32 -20.88
CA PHE A 485 -2.16 -2.21 -20.74
C PHE A 485 -3.22 -1.71 -19.73
N LEU A 486 -2.89 -0.76 -18.85
CA LEU A 486 -3.78 -0.21 -17.80
C LEU A 486 -4.52 1.07 -18.23
N ILE A 487 -4.12 1.68 -19.34
CA ILE A 487 -4.68 2.95 -19.83
C ILE A 487 -5.51 2.65 -21.07
N ASP A 488 -6.83 2.79 -20.96
CA ASP A 488 -7.75 2.45 -22.04
C ASP A 488 -7.46 3.31 -23.30
N LYS A 489 -7.09 2.66 -24.41
CA LYS A 489 -6.96 3.29 -25.74
C LYS A 489 -8.30 3.35 -26.49
N MET A 490 -9.45 3.08 -25.85
CA MET A 490 -10.76 3.04 -26.52
C MET A 490 -11.50 4.39 -26.62
N SER A 491 -10.83 5.52 -26.85
CA SER A 491 -11.55 6.81 -27.02
C SER A 491 -11.94 7.17 -28.46
N ALA A 492 -11.59 6.36 -29.48
CA ALA A 492 -11.87 6.70 -30.89
C ALA A 492 -12.80 5.72 -31.62
N PHE A 493 -12.88 4.45 -31.22
CA PHE A 493 -13.62 3.42 -31.96
C PHE A 493 -15.11 3.33 -31.60
N THR A 494 -15.47 3.79 -30.39
CA THR A 494 -16.81 3.61 -29.80
C THR A 494 -17.82 4.69 -30.24
N ARG A 495 -17.38 5.80 -30.83
CA ARG A 495 -18.29 6.86 -31.33
C ARG A 495 -18.82 6.60 -32.74
N THR A 496 -18.09 5.86 -33.57
CA THR A 496 -18.46 5.61 -34.97
C THR A 496 -19.39 4.39 -35.12
N THR A 497 -19.30 3.43 -34.20
CA THR A 497 -20.12 2.20 -34.22
C THR A 497 -21.53 2.41 -33.65
N ARG A 498 -21.72 3.35 -32.71
CA ARG A 498 -23.07 3.68 -32.17
C ARG A 498 -23.99 4.36 -33.20
N ALA A 499 -23.43 5.09 -34.16
CA ALA A 499 -24.21 5.76 -35.22
C ALA A 499 -24.57 4.82 -36.38
N ALA A 500 -23.80 3.74 -36.60
CA ALA A 500 -24.06 2.78 -37.67
C ALA A 500 -25.10 1.71 -37.30
N VAL A 501 -25.25 1.40 -36.01
CA VAL A 501 -26.16 0.34 -35.53
C VAL A 501 -27.61 0.82 -35.39
N SER A 502 -27.87 2.12 -35.27
CA SER A 502 -29.25 2.66 -35.21
C SER A 502 -29.94 2.77 -36.59
N LEU A 503 -29.25 2.46 -37.69
CA LEU A 503 -29.75 2.57 -39.06
C LEU A 503 -30.08 1.21 -39.72
N LEU A 504 -29.92 0.08 -39.02
CA LEU A 504 -30.12 -1.26 -39.58
C LEU A 504 -31.13 -2.14 -38.83
N SER A 505 -31.93 -1.59 -37.92
CA SER A 505 -33.01 -2.37 -37.26
C SER A 505 -34.32 -2.34 -38.05
N SER A 506 -34.42 -3.13 -39.11
CA SER A 506 -35.72 -3.58 -39.64
C SER A 506 -35.64 -5.01 -40.17
N ARG A 507 -35.50 -5.97 -39.26
CA ARG A 507 -36.13 -7.31 -39.33
C ARG A 507 -35.68 -8.15 -38.13
N SER A 508 -36.55 -8.21 -37.14
CA SER A 508 -36.46 -9.19 -36.06
C SER A 508 -36.66 -10.59 -36.63
N ARG A 509 -35.66 -11.46 -36.49
CA ARG A 509 -35.85 -12.91 -36.42
C ARG A 509 -35.43 -13.35 -35.03
N ASN A 510 -36.40 -13.89 -34.30
CA ASN A 510 -36.25 -14.46 -32.97
C ASN A 510 -35.14 -15.52 -32.94
N LEU A 511 -34.10 -15.26 -32.15
CA LEU A 511 -33.26 -16.29 -31.55
C LEU A 511 -33.38 -16.11 -30.03
N ASN A 512 -34.26 -16.90 -29.42
CA ASN A 512 -34.32 -17.08 -27.98
C ASN A 512 -33.08 -17.86 -27.53
N ILE A 513 -32.13 -17.21 -26.87
CA ILE A 513 -31.18 -17.90 -25.99
C ILE A 513 -31.69 -17.72 -24.56
N LYS A 514 -32.45 -18.72 -24.09
CA LYS A 514 -32.66 -18.94 -22.66
C LYS A 514 -31.37 -19.59 -22.13
N ARG A 515 -30.59 -18.90 -21.29
CA ARG A 515 -29.62 -19.57 -20.39
C ARG A 515 -30.45 -20.24 -19.30
N GLY A 516 -30.62 -21.56 -19.38
CA GLY A 516 -31.15 -22.36 -18.28
C GLY A 516 -30.09 -22.50 -17.20
N TYR A 517 -30.49 -22.46 -15.93
CA TYR A 517 -29.65 -22.88 -14.82
C TYR A 517 -29.39 -24.38 -14.98
N ALA A 518 -28.12 -24.79 -15.05
CA ALA A 518 -27.76 -26.21 -15.08
C ALA A 518 -27.78 -26.73 -13.63
N ASP A 519 -28.47 -27.85 -13.39
CA ASP A 519 -28.56 -28.47 -12.05
C ASP A 519 -27.38 -29.43 -11.76
N GLU A 520 -26.51 -29.68 -12.73
CA GLU A 520 -25.39 -30.62 -12.66
C GLU A 520 -24.17 -30.11 -13.44
N MET A 521 -22.97 -30.57 -13.08
CA MET A 521 -21.70 -30.32 -13.78
C MET A 521 -20.94 -31.61 -14.04
N SER A 522 -20.15 -31.66 -15.11
CA SER A 522 -19.26 -32.81 -15.36
C SER A 522 -18.06 -32.74 -14.41
N PHE A 523 -17.72 -33.85 -13.78
CA PHE A 523 -16.65 -33.96 -12.80
C PHE A 523 -15.76 -35.17 -13.06
N THR A 524 -14.46 -34.94 -13.04
CA THR A 524 -13.42 -35.97 -13.08
C THR A 524 -12.53 -35.82 -11.86
N PHE A 525 -12.25 -36.92 -11.19
CA PHE A 525 -11.34 -36.96 -10.05
C PHE A 525 -10.50 -38.23 -10.13
N ALA A 526 -9.19 -38.03 -10.26
CA ALA A 526 -8.21 -39.11 -10.23
C ALA A 526 -7.05 -38.76 -9.30
N ALA A 527 -6.43 -39.81 -8.76
CA ALA A 527 -5.14 -39.77 -8.11
C ALA A 527 -4.24 -40.87 -8.71
N ALA A 528 -2.95 -40.87 -8.34
CA ALA A 528 -1.99 -41.85 -8.87
C ALA A 528 -2.41 -43.32 -8.59
N ASN A 529 -3.14 -43.55 -7.50
CA ASN A 529 -3.59 -44.88 -7.07
C ASN A 529 -4.94 -45.30 -7.68
N GLN A 530 -5.85 -44.38 -8.02
CA GLN A 530 -7.22 -44.70 -8.42
C GLN A 530 -7.92 -43.54 -9.15
N VAL A 531 -8.85 -43.88 -10.06
CA VAL A 531 -9.84 -42.93 -10.60
C VAL A 531 -11.13 -43.04 -9.79
N TYR A 532 -11.53 -41.95 -9.14
CA TYR A 532 -12.73 -41.86 -8.27
C TYR A 532 -13.97 -41.44 -9.07
N TYR A 533 -13.80 -40.49 -9.98
CA TYR A 533 -14.85 -40.00 -10.87
C TYR A 533 -14.28 -39.82 -12.28
N ASN A 534 -15.05 -40.23 -13.29
CA ASN A 534 -14.65 -40.09 -14.70
C ASN A 534 -15.80 -39.48 -15.49
N ASN A 535 -15.70 -38.18 -15.79
CA ASN A 535 -16.71 -37.42 -16.52
C ASN A 535 -18.14 -37.67 -15.99
N ALA A 536 -18.27 -37.74 -14.67
CA ALA A 536 -19.52 -38.04 -13.98
C ALA A 536 -20.27 -36.74 -13.69
N ASN A 537 -21.60 -36.76 -13.81
CA ASN A 537 -22.40 -35.59 -13.48
C ASN A 537 -22.65 -35.50 -11.97
N VAL A 538 -22.25 -34.40 -11.35
CA VAL A 538 -22.39 -34.13 -9.90
C VAL A 538 -23.06 -32.78 -9.67
N LYS A 539 -23.60 -32.56 -8.46
CA LYS A 539 -24.28 -31.31 -8.10
C LYS A 539 -23.36 -30.28 -7.50
N GLN A 540 -22.38 -30.72 -6.72
CA GLN A 540 -21.44 -29.85 -6.03
C GLN A 540 -20.16 -30.61 -5.70
N VAL A 541 -19.03 -29.91 -5.71
CA VAL A 541 -17.75 -30.43 -5.21
C VAL A 541 -17.12 -29.39 -4.29
N ASP A 542 -16.89 -29.75 -3.03
CA ASP A 542 -16.17 -28.92 -2.07
C ASP A 542 -14.71 -29.35 -2.02
N VAL A 543 -13.79 -28.38 -2.14
CA VAL A 543 -12.36 -28.64 -2.22
C VAL A 543 -11.57 -27.85 -1.17
N PRO A 544 -10.54 -28.44 -0.55
CA PRO A 544 -9.59 -27.75 0.30
C PRO A 544 -8.45 -27.15 -0.55
N SER A 545 -8.29 -25.83 -0.55
CA SER A 545 -7.21 -25.17 -1.29
C SER A 545 -6.35 -24.26 -0.41
N PHE A 546 -5.14 -23.93 -0.87
CA PHE A 546 -4.27 -22.92 -0.24
C PHE A 546 -4.86 -21.50 -0.29
N SER A 547 -5.81 -21.24 -1.19
CA SER A 547 -6.57 -19.99 -1.27
C SER A 547 -7.82 -19.97 -0.39
N GLY A 548 -8.03 -21.00 0.44
CA GLY A 548 -9.24 -21.24 1.23
C GLY A 548 -10.06 -22.42 0.72
N SER A 549 -10.92 -22.98 1.58
CA SER A 549 -11.86 -24.04 1.15
C SER A 549 -13.07 -23.42 0.47
N PHE A 550 -13.50 -23.96 -0.67
CA PHE A 550 -14.64 -23.44 -1.42
C PHE A 550 -15.45 -24.56 -2.08
N GLY A 551 -16.73 -24.28 -2.31
CA GLY A 551 -17.67 -25.17 -2.99
C GLY A 551 -17.87 -24.79 -4.45
N ILE A 552 -17.89 -25.80 -5.31
CA ILE A 552 -18.00 -25.67 -6.76
C ILE A 552 -19.39 -26.15 -7.18
N LEU A 553 -20.18 -25.25 -7.77
CA LEU A 553 -21.52 -25.50 -8.30
C LEU A 553 -21.53 -25.43 -9.84
N PRO A 554 -22.58 -25.89 -10.53
CA PRO A 554 -22.69 -25.74 -11.97
C PRO A 554 -22.62 -24.27 -12.39
N ASN A 555 -21.89 -23.97 -13.48
CA ASN A 555 -21.57 -22.61 -13.93
C ASN A 555 -20.68 -21.80 -12.97
N HIS A 556 -19.92 -22.46 -12.10
CA HIS A 556 -18.85 -21.81 -11.36
C HIS A 556 -17.85 -21.16 -12.33
N VAL A 557 -17.32 -19.99 -11.94
CA VAL A 557 -16.31 -19.30 -12.75
C VAL A 557 -15.09 -20.19 -12.97
N PRO A 558 -14.52 -20.23 -14.19
CA PRO A 558 -13.31 -20.98 -14.46
C PRO A 558 -12.20 -20.60 -13.49
N THR A 559 -11.56 -21.60 -12.87
CA THR A 559 -10.63 -21.41 -11.74
C THR A 559 -9.62 -22.54 -11.75
N LEU A 560 -8.36 -22.22 -11.44
CA LEU A 560 -7.31 -23.19 -11.14
C LEU A 560 -6.82 -22.93 -9.72
N ALA A 561 -6.81 -23.96 -8.86
CA ALA A 561 -6.28 -23.86 -7.51
C ALA A 561 -5.44 -25.08 -7.14
N VAL A 562 -4.47 -24.86 -6.24
CA VAL A 562 -3.65 -25.92 -5.64
C VAL A 562 -4.36 -26.44 -4.40
N LEU A 563 -4.53 -27.75 -4.33
CA LEU A 563 -5.14 -28.42 -3.18
C LEU A 563 -4.14 -28.50 -2.04
N ARG A 564 -4.64 -28.28 -0.83
CA ARG A 564 -3.90 -28.55 0.42
C ARG A 564 -4.39 -29.87 1.04
N PRO A 565 -3.63 -30.51 1.95
CA PRO A 565 -4.10 -31.69 2.65
C PRO A 565 -5.49 -31.47 3.27
N GLY A 566 -6.45 -32.33 2.97
CA GLY A 566 -7.82 -32.17 3.44
C GLY A 566 -8.86 -33.01 2.70
N VAL A 567 -10.13 -32.76 3.00
CA VAL A 567 -11.25 -33.55 2.47
C VAL A 567 -11.89 -32.87 1.26
N VAL A 568 -11.91 -33.57 0.12
CA VAL A 568 -12.80 -33.28 -1.01
C VAL A 568 -14.15 -33.94 -0.75
N THR A 569 -15.23 -33.17 -0.81
CA THR A 569 -16.60 -33.69 -0.68
C THR A 569 -17.34 -33.56 -2.00
N VAL A 570 -17.83 -34.67 -2.54
CA VAL A 570 -18.56 -34.72 -3.80
C VAL A 570 -20.03 -35.03 -3.53
N PHE A 571 -20.93 -34.16 -3.97
CA PHE A 571 -22.37 -34.34 -3.86
C PHE A 571 -22.92 -34.91 -5.16
N ASP A 572 -23.32 -36.19 -5.12
CA ASP A 572 -23.86 -36.93 -6.26
C ASP A 572 -25.30 -36.51 -6.60
N LYS A 573 -25.80 -36.96 -7.75
CA LYS A 573 -27.15 -36.60 -8.24
C LYS A 573 -28.27 -36.94 -7.27
N ASP A 574 -28.14 -38.05 -6.57
CA ASP A 574 -29.10 -38.53 -5.57
C ASP A 574 -29.05 -37.75 -4.25
N GLY A 575 -28.11 -36.81 -4.13
CA GLY A 575 -27.89 -36.00 -2.93
C GLY A 575 -26.99 -36.67 -1.89
N SER A 576 -26.46 -37.87 -2.17
CA SER A 576 -25.44 -38.48 -1.33
C SER A 576 -24.11 -37.74 -1.42
N ALA A 577 -23.35 -37.73 -0.33
CA ALA A 577 -22.05 -37.07 -0.25
C ALA A 577 -20.96 -38.12 -0.08
N LYS A 578 -19.98 -38.15 -0.99
CA LYS A 578 -18.77 -38.95 -0.87
C LYS A 578 -17.61 -38.08 -0.43
N LYS A 579 -16.84 -38.54 0.55
CA LYS A 579 -15.69 -37.81 1.10
C LYS A 579 -14.40 -38.56 0.85
N VAL A 580 -13.43 -37.87 0.26
CA VAL A 580 -12.14 -38.43 -0.08
C VAL A 580 -11.07 -37.48 0.44
N PHE A 581 -10.15 -37.99 1.25
CA PHE A 581 -8.98 -37.24 1.66
C PHE A 581 -8.00 -37.12 0.48
N VAL A 582 -7.41 -35.94 0.30
CA VAL A 582 -6.32 -35.69 -0.67
C VAL A 582 -5.11 -35.15 0.07
N SER A 583 -3.91 -35.60 -0.29
CA SER A 583 -2.66 -35.10 0.28
C SER A 583 -2.23 -33.76 -0.35
N SER A 584 -2.40 -33.63 -1.65
CA SER A 584 -2.04 -32.48 -2.48
C SER A 584 -2.68 -32.65 -3.85
N GLY A 585 -2.54 -31.65 -4.72
CA GLY A 585 -2.99 -31.76 -6.11
C GLY A 585 -3.47 -30.45 -6.69
N THR A 586 -4.25 -30.54 -7.76
CA THR A 586 -4.88 -29.39 -8.41
C THR A 586 -6.36 -29.61 -8.62
N VAL A 587 -7.12 -28.53 -8.60
CA VAL A 587 -8.49 -28.48 -9.07
C VAL A 587 -8.59 -27.46 -10.20
N THR A 588 -9.17 -27.88 -11.31
CA THR A 588 -9.42 -27.06 -12.50
C THR A 588 -10.91 -27.03 -12.78
N ILE A 589 -11.47 -25.83 -12.93
CA ILE A 589 -12.83 -25.57 -13.39
C ILE A 589 -12.68 -24.97 -14.78
N ASN A 590 -13.16 -25.66 -15.80
CA ASN A 590 -13.02 -25.28 -17.20
C ASN A 590 -14.14 -24.32 -17.65
N ASP A 591 -13.97 -23.67 -18.79
CA ASP A 591 -14.95 -22.75 -19.40
C ASP A 591 -16.29 -23.41 -19.71
N ASP A 592 -16.30 -24.72 -19.96
CA ASP A 592 -17.51 -25.51 -20.17
C ASP A 592 -18.18 -25.97 -18.85
N SER A 593 -17.72 -25.44 -17.72
CA SER A 593 -18.14 -25.82 -16.35
C SER A 593 -17.80 -27.27 -15.96
N SER A 594 -16.95 -27.97 -16.71
CA SER A 594 -16.40 -29.25 -16.25
C SER A 594 -15.33 -29.02 -15.19
N VAL A 595 -15.30 -29.89 -14.18
CA VAL A 595 -14.39 -29.82 -13.04
C VAL A 595 -13.46 -31.02 -13.05
N GLN A 596 -12.17 -30.80 -12.84
CA GLN A 596 -11.15 -31.84 -12.77
C GLN A 596 -10.34 -31.68 -11.49
N VAL A 597 -10.29 -32.75 -10.69
CA VAL A 597 -9.40 -32.87 -9.53
C VAL A 597 -8.35 -33.91 -9.87
N LEU A 598 -7.08 -33.51 -9.78
CA LEU A 598 -5.93 -34.39 -9.92
C LEU A 598 -5.14 -34.32 -8.61
N ALA A 599 -5.22 -35.38 -7.80
CA ALA A 599 -4.49 -35.47 -6.55
C ALA A 599 -3.23 -36.34 -6.70
N GLU A 600 -2.19 -36.07 -5.91
CA GLU A 600 -1.03 -36.96 -5.88
C GLU A 600 -1.39 -38.27 -5.17
N GLU A 601 -2.00 -38.17 -3.99
CA GLU A 601 -2.62 -39.30 -3.28
C GLU A 601 -4.03 -38.93 -2.83
N ALA A 602 -4.92 -39.91 -2.88
CA ALA A 602 -6.28 -39.78 -2.38
C ALA A 602 -6.75 -41.08 -1.73
N HIS A 603 -7.59 -40.99 -0.70
CA HIS A 603 -8.15 -42.14 0.01
C HIS A 603 -9.58 -41.85 0.48
N PRO A 604 -10.54 -42.76 0.28
CA PRO A 604 -11.84 -42.66 0.94
C PRO A 604 -11.65 -42.53 2.46
N ILE A 605 -12.42 -41.65 3.11
CA ILE A 605 -12.24 -41.43 4.55
C ILE A 605 -12.48 -42.72 5.35
N GLU A 606 -13.39 -43.58 4.90
CA GLU A 606 -13.66 -44.89 5.53
C GLU A 606 -12.45 -45.85 5.54
N ASP A 607 -11.46 -45.63 4.66
CA ASP A 607 -10.25 -46.45 4.57
C ASP A 607 -9.09 -45.92 5.43
N LEU A 608 -9.28 -44.78 6.12
CA LEU A 608 -8.25 -44.15 6.94
C LEU A 608 -8.31 -44.61 8.41
N ASP A 609 -7.18 -45.05 8.96
CA ASP A 609 -7.07 -45.42 10.37
C ASP A 609 -6.78 -44.19 11.26
N ALA A 610 -7.81 -43.76 11.98
CA ALA A 610 -7.75 -42.63 12.90
C ALA A 610 -6.73 -42.81 14.04
N SER A 611 -6.45 -44.05 14.46
CA SER A 611 -5.47 -44.33 15.53
C SER A 611 -4.05 -44.20 14.99
N ALA A 612 -3.79 -44.76 13.81
CA ALA A 612 -2.50 -44.62 13.13
C ALA A 612 -2.19 -43.14 12.79
N ALA A 613 -3.20 -42.37 12.37
CA ALA A 613 -3.05 -40.94 12.09
C ALA A 613 -2.64 -40.13 13.32
N ARG A 614 -3.20 -40.43 14.51
CA ARG A 614 -2.82 -39.77 15.77
C ARG A 614 -1.40 -40.14 16.21
N GLU A 615 -0.99 -41.38 16.00
CA GLU A 615 0.39 -41.82 16.26
C GLU A 615 1.38 -41.08 15.33
N GLN A 616 1.05 -41.00 14.04
CA GLN A 616 1.86 -40.28 13.05
C GLN A 616 1.95 -38.79 13.35
N LEU A 617 0.85 -38.16 13.79
CA LEU A 617 0.85 -36.76 14.23
C LEU A 617 1.80 -36.54 15.42
N SER A 618 1.74 -37.40 16.44
CA SER A 618 2.63 -37.31 17.60
C SER A 618 4.10 -37.48 17.20
N LYS A 619 4.38 -38.40 16.28
CA LYS A 619 5.72 -38.60 15.72
C LYS A 619 6.21 -37.36 14.95
N ALA A 620 5.40 -36.82 14.04
CA ALA A 620 5.74 -35.65 13.23
C ALA A 620 5.97 -34.40 14.09
N GLN A 621 5.18 -34.18 15.14
CA GLN A 621 5.38 -33.10 16.11
C GLN A 621 6.70 -33.27 16.90
N SER A 622 7.05 -34.50 17.28
CA SER A 622 8.35 -34.80 17.90
C SER A 622 9.51 -34.52 16.93
N GLU A 623 9.38 -34.89 15.65
CA GLU A 623 10.41 -34.63 14.62
C GLU A 623 10.57 -33.13 14.35
N LEU A 624 9.47 -32.38 14.27
CA LEU A 624 9.50 -30.91 14.15
C LEU A 624 10.24 -30.25 15.32
N SER A 625 10.04 -30.75 16.55
CA SER A 625 10.73 -30.22 17.74
C SER A 625 12.23 -30.52 17.77
N LYS A 626 12.69 -31.51 17.00
CA LYS A 626 14.10 -31.96 16.92
C LYS A 626 14.82 -31.46 15.67
N ALA A 627 14.08 -30.89 14.71
CA ALA A 627 14.62 -30.42 13.43
C ALA A 627 15.62 -29.26 13.64
N SER A 628 16.78 -29.39 13.00
CA SER A 628 17.91 -28.47 13.18
C SER A 628 18.14 -27.58 11.96
N SER A 629 17.76 -28.05 10.77
CA SER A 629 17.83 -27.28 9.53
C SER A 629 16.47 -26.80 9.05
N GLU A 630 16.44 -25.76 8.22
CA GLU A 630 15.20 -25.22 7.64
C GLU A 630 14.50 -26.23 6.72
N VAL A 631 15.25 -27.13 6.07
CA VAL A 631 14.68 -28.22 5.25
C VAL A 631 14.01 -29.26 6.13
N GLU A 632 14.67 -29.71 7.21
CA GLU A 632 14.08 -30.66 8.17
C GLU A 632 12.82 -30.09 8.83
N LYS A 633 12.82 -28.77 9.13
CA LYS A 633 11.62 -28.10 9.67
C LYS A 633 10.49 -28.08 8.66
N ALA A 634 10.77 -27.76 7.39
CA ALA A 634 9.75 -27.73 6.34
C ALA A 634 9.14 -29.13 6.11
N GLU A 635 9.97 -30.18 6.03
CA GLU A 635 9.52 -31.57 5.86
C GLU A 635 8.68 -32.03 7.05
N ALA A 636 9.13 -31.76 8.28
CA ALA A 636 8.38 -32.11 9.48
C ALA A 636 7.07 -31.32 9.60
N MET A 637 7.04 -30.05 9.18
CA MET A 637 5.84 -29.22 9.19
C MET A 637 4.80 -29.71 8.17
N ILE A 638 5.23 -30.12 6.97
CA ILE A 638 4.35 -30.77 5.98
C ILE A 638 3.77 -32.07 6.56
N ALA A 639 4.59 -32.89 7.23
CA ALA A 639 4.13 -34.13 7.85
C ALA A 639 3.11 -33.87 8.98
N VAL A 640 3.29 -32.81 9.77
CA VAL A 640 2.31 -32.36 10.76
C VAL A 640 1.00 -31.93 10.08
N GLU A 641 1.06 -31.05 9.07
CA GLU A 641 -0.13 -30.56 8.36
C GLU A 641 -0.96 -31.69 7.74
N VAL A 642 -0.31 -32.66 7.11
CA VAL A 642 -0.98 -33.84 6.54
C VAL A 642 -1.60 -34.70 7.64
N ALA A 643 -0.88 -35.01 8.71
CA ALA A 643 -1.39 -35.85 9.79
C ALA A 643 -2.53 -35.18 10.57
N GLU A 644 -2.44 -33.88 10.83
CA GLU A 644 -3.52 -33.09 11.44
C GLU A 644 -4.77 -33.10 10.56
N ALA A 645 -4.61 -32.94 9.24
CA ALA A 645 -5.73 -32.99 8.31
C ALA A 645 -6.40 -34.37 8.27
N ILE A 646 -5.63 -35.47 8.35
CA ILE A 646 -6.18 -36.84 8.43
C ILE A 646 -6.91 -37.06 9.76
N VAL A 647 -6.33 -36.61 10.89
CA VAL A 647 -6.99 -36.69 12.19
C VAL A 647 -8.31 -35.92 12.17
N GLN A 648 -8.31 -34.70 11.62
CA GLN A 648 -9.53 -33.91 11.48
C GLN A 648 -10.56 -34.58 10.56
N ALA A 649 -10.13 -35.23 9.49
CA ALA A 649 -11.00 -35.93 8.55
C ALA A 649 -11.64 -37.20 9.15
N THR A 650 -11.00 -37.83 10.12
CA THR A 650 -11.40 -39.12 10.74
C THR A 650 -11.99 -38.98 12.15
N SER A 651 -12.13 -37.74 12.66
CA SER A 651 -12.64 -37.43 14.01
C SER A 651 -14.16 -37.34 14.10
#